data_AF-A0A2Z4XXF5-F1
#
_entry.id   AF-A0A2Z4XXF5-F1
#
_cell.length_a   1.000
_cell.length_b   1.000
_cell.length_c   1.000
_cell.angle_alpha   90.00
_cell.angle_beta   90.00
_cell.angle_gamma   90.00
#
_symmetry.space_group_name_H-M   'P 1'
#
loop_
_entity.id
_entity.type
_entity.pdbx_description
1 polymer ?
#
loop_
_entity_poly.entity_id
_entity_poly.type
_entity_poly.pdbx_seq_one_letter_code
_entity_poly.pdbx_strand_id
1 'polypeptide(L)'
;MIDKQIIQNNIENVLKTTNLDIKDKYIGKVRDMYFIGDKSILISTDRQSAFDRSLGFIPFKGEVLAQSSVWWFKNTTHIVKNHFIASPDKNVVIARKAKVLPIEFVVRGYITGSTSTSLWTHYEKGSRDYCGNLLAEGLKKNQKLPENILTPTTKELDHDRPISVENIVKEGWLTQEQWDFASQKALELFEFGQEKAAENGLILADTKYEFGIDEQTGEIILIDEIHTPDSSRFWLADSYEERFANGEEPENIDKEFFRLWFAKNCDPYNDEVLPQAPEKLVIELSQKYITLYEMITGEKFNPPAEDKDINQRIVKNISQYLKMEQNMNILLIGSGSREHAIAKAVKRSSLDNKLYCLSGATNPGIDKIADDYHIANVCDAKAICEYAKDKNVTLAIVGPEAPLEVGVADALKKMDIAVVGPTKDHAQLETSKGFTRQLIHDYDIDANPFFKTFTTMDGVEETLKKYEKQFVIKADGLCGGKGVLVWGDHLHSMSEAIKHCQSLVDAGKEFVIEEKLVGQEFSLISLTDGENFIHMPAVQDHKRAHEQDMGPNTGGMGTYSDANHSLPFLSDSDVERAKEINEKVAHALKDKFGTPYQGVLYGGFMATKLDTKVIEYNARFGDPEAMNLLSLLETDFIEIAKAVTNGSLDKIKARFKKQATVCKYLVPLGYPNNSVKNFKIDISQCPENIELFLGAVDFKDGSLIGTGSRAIAVLGMGDTILQAEQKAENGVKNIYGKMFHRRDIGTKELINERVKYMNFLRGSKYQEIS
;
A
#
# COMPACT_ATOMS: atom_id res chain seq x y z
N MET A 1 35.05 19.29 10.10
CA MET A 1 34.96 20.52 10.93
C MET A 1 34.48 21.69 10.11
N ILE A 2 33.25 22.11 10.41
CA ILE A 2 32.62 23.32 9.86
C ILE A 2 33.39 24.59 10.26
N ASP A 3 33.35 25.60 9.40
CA ASP A 3 33.91 26.91 9.70
C ASP A 3 33.12 27.59 10.83
N LYS A 4 33.83 28.09 11.86
CA LYS A 4 33.24 28.85 12.97
C LYS A 4 32.49 30.08 12.48
N GLN A 5 32.90 30.68 11.36
CA GLN A 5 32.22 31.83 10.78
C GLN A 5 30.77 31.51 10.37
N ILE A 6 30.51 30.28 9.87
CA ILE A 6 29.16 29.85 9.50
C ILE A 6 28.26 29.75 10.74
N ILE A 7 28.79 29.20 11.83
CA ILE A 7 28.08 29.11 13.11
C ILE A 7 27.79 30.51 13.65
N GLN A 8 28.80 31.39 13.62
CA GLN A 8 28.67 32.77 14.09
C GLN A 8 27.60 33.55 13.32
N ASN A 9 27.54 33.39 11.99
CA ASN A 9 26.52 34.03 11.15
C ASN A 9 25.09 33.55 11.47
N ASN A 10 24.92 32.39 12.12
CA ASN A 10 23.61 31.79 12.42
C ASN A 10 23.23 31.85 13.92
N ILE A 11 23.93 32.63 14.73
CA ILE A 11 23.65 32.74 16.18
C ILE A 11 22.21 33.21 16.47
N GLU A 12 21.69 34.13 15.66
CA GLU A 12 20.32 34.61 15.80
C GLU A 12 19.31 33.77 14.99
N ASN A 13 19.78 32.96 14.04
CA ASN A 13 18.94 32.10 13.21
C ASN A 13 18.78 30.71 13.85
N VAL A 14 18.05 30.65 14.96
CA VAL A 14 17.84 29.44 15.76
C VAL A 14 16.36 29.11 15.91
N LEU A 15 16.02 27.83 15.90
CA LEU A 15 14.67 27.33 16.11
C LEU A 15 14.31 27.33 17.60
N LYS A 16 13.70 28.41 18.08
CA LYS A 16 13.29 28.59 19.49
C LYS A 16 11.96 27.89 19.79
N THR A 17 10.98 28.08 18.91
CA THR A 17 9.61 27.55 19.01
C THR A 17 9.17 27.00 17.67
N THR A 18 8.28 26.02 17.65
CA THR A 18 7.68 25.50 16.41
C THR A 18 6.22 25.93 16.29
N ASN A 19 5.74 26.21 15.07
CA ASN A 19 4.34 26.60 14.83
C ASN A 19 3.75 25.84 13.64
N LEU A 20 3.20 24.65 13.86
CA LEU A 20 2.36 23.96 12.88
C LEU A 20 0.88 24.24 13.13
N ASP A 21 0.07 24.26 12.08
CA ASP A 21 -1.40 24.35 12.17
C ASP A 21 -2.02 23.00 12.58
N ILE A 22 -1.60 22.50 13.74
CA ILE A 22 -2.04 21.24 14.35
C ILE A 22 -2.31 21.51 15.83
N LYS A 23 -3.51 21.17 16.29
CA LYS A 23 -3.97 21.52 17.65
C LYS A 23 -3.29 20.71 18.74
N ASP A 24 -3.06 19.42 18.50
CA ASP A 24 -2.49 18.52 19.50
C ASP A 24 -0.96 18.63 19.49
N LYS A 25 -0.44 19.46 20.40
CA LYS A 25 0.97 19.81 20.52
C LYS A 25 1.46 19.60 21.95
N TYR A 26 2.58 18.90 22.09
CA TYR A 26 3.36 18.80 23.32
C TYR A 26 4.70 19.53 23.16
N ILE A 27 5.07 20.36 24.15
CA ILE A 27 6.34 21.10 24.17
C ILE A 27 7.27 20.41 25.17
N GLY A 28 8.31 19.75 24.66
CA GLY A 28 9.38 19.18 25.46
C GLY A 28 10.56 20.16 25.66
N LYS A 29 11.53 19.76 26.49
CA LYS A 29 12.72 20.56 26.81
C LYS A 29 13.50 20.97 25.55
N VAL A 30 13.73 20.03 24.64
CA VAL A 30 14.55 20.23 23.42
C VAL A 30 13.81 19.89 22.12
N ARG A 31 12.59 19.35 22.20
CA ARG A 31 11.84 18.83 21.07
C ARG A 31 10.36 19.14 21.26
N ASP A 32 9.69 19.58 20.20
CA ASP A 32 8.24 19.74 20.16
C ASP A 32 7.64 18.52 19.43
N MET A 33 6.49 18.04 19.90
CA MET A 33 5.76 16.92 19.30
C MET A 33 4.37 17.36 18.88
N TYR A 34 3.95 16.98 17.67
CA TYR A 34 2.58 17.17 17.20
C TYR A 34 1.96 15.83 16.87
N PHE A 35 0.69 15.63 17.21
CA PHE A 35 0.01 14.35 17.00
C PHE A 35 -1.05 14.48 15.89
N ILE A 36 -1.01 13.57 14.91
CA ILE A 36 -1.97 13.51 13.79
C ILE A 36 -2.34 12.05 13.54
N GLY A 37 -3.58 11.66 13.87
CA GLY A 37 -4.05 10.29 13.65
C GLY A 37 -3.17 9.26 14.38
N ASP A 38 -2.56 8.36 13.63
CA ASP A 38 -1.63 7.32 14.07
C ASP A 38 -0.15 7.74 14.01
N LYS A 39 0.14 9.01 13.69
CA LYS A 39 1.49 9.55 13.55
C LYS A 39 1.77 10.62 14.60
N SER A 40 3.05 10.75 14.92
CA SER A 40 3.62 11.87 15.65
C SER A 40 4.70 12.55 14.82
N ILE A 41 4.75 13.88 14.89
CA ILE A 41 5.74 14.72 14.23
C ILE A 41 6.63 15.28 15.33
N LEU A 42 7.87 14.80 15.36
CA LEU A 42 8.88 15.17 16.33
C LEU A 42 9.79 16.21 15.68
N ILE A 43 9.84 17.42 16.26
CA ILE A 43 10.65 18.54 15.77
C ILE A 43 11.72 18.87 16.80
N SER A 44 12.97 18.53 16.50
CA SER A 44 14.12 18.86 17.35
C SER A 44 14.47 20.33 17.19
N THR A 45 14.61 21.03 18.32
CA THR A 45 14.83 22.48 18.39
C THR A 45 16.26 22.82 18.81
N ASP A 46 16.62 24.09 18.68
CA ASP A 46 17.95 24.58 19.08
C ASP A 46 18.03 24.92 20.58
N ARG A 47 16.99 24.59 21.35
CA ARG A 47 16.93 24.83 22.80
C ARG A 47 17.98 23.96 23.52
N GLN A 48 18.79 24.60 24.36
CA GLN A 48 19.69 23.91 25.28
C GLN A 48 19.11 23.90 26.68
N SER A 49 19.00 22.71 27.27
CA SER A 49 18.50 22.51 28.62
C SER A 49 19.51 21.75 29.47
N ALA A 50 19.73 22.22 30.69
CA ALA A 50 20.35 21.46 31.78
C ALA A 50 19.90 22.04 33.12
N PHE A 51 20.06 21.29 34.21
CA PHE A 51 19.58 21.70 35.55
C PHE A 51 18.08 22.03 35.56
N ASP A 52 17.30 21.34 34.71
CA ASP A 52 15.87 21.57 34.48
C ASP A 52 15.49 22.99 34.04
N ARG A 53 16.46 23.73 33.48
CA ARG A 53 16.29 25.09 32.98
C ARG A 53 16.81 25.23 31.55
N SER A 54 16.25 26.20 30.83
CA SER A 54 16.80 26.62 29.54
C SER A 54 18.08 27.43 29.76
N LEU A 55 19.16 27.00 29.11
CA LEU A 55 20.47 27.64 29.19
C LEU A 55 20.80 28.52 27.98
N GLY A 56 19.92 28.56 26.98
CA GLY A 56 20.09 29.31 25.74
C GLY A 56 19.76 28.49 24.50
N PHE A 57 20.23 28.99 23.35
CA PHE A 57 20.00 28.39 22.04
C PHE A 57 21.33 28.13 21.34
N ILE A 58 21.46 26.96 20.71
CA ILE A 58 22.70 26.50 20.07
C ILE A 58 22.42 26.32 18.57
N PRO A 59 23.07 27.10 17.69
CA PRO A 59 22.86 26.98 16.25
C PRO A 59 23.04 25.54 15.77
N PHE A 60 22.12 25.11 14.89
CA PHE A 60 22.11 23.80 14.23
C PHE A 60 21.91 22.59 15.14
N LYS A 61 21.73 22.77 16.45
CA LYS A 61 21.54 21.67 17.39
C LYS A 61 20.35 20.80 16.99
N GLY A 62 19.20 21.40 16.67
CA GLY A 62 18.00 20.64 16.33
C GLY A 62 18.19 19.75 15.10
N GLU A 63 18.90 20.25 14.09
CA GLU A 63 19.24 19.50 12.87
C GLU A 63 20.19 18.35 13.16
N VAL A 64 21.19 18.56 14.01
CA VAL A 64 22.12 17.51 14.45
C VAL A 64 21.37 16.41 15.18
N LEU A 65 20.54 16.74 16.17
CA LEU A 65 19.83 15.73 16.98
C LEU A 65 18.89 14.87 16.12
N ALA A 66 18.09 15.51 15.25
CA ALA A 66 17.16 14.81 14.39
C ALA A 66 17.90 13.94 13.36
N GLN A 67 18.92 14.46 12.67
CA GLN A 67 19.66 13.68 11.67
C GLN A 67 20.46 12.53 12.30
N SER A 68 21.08 12.72 13.46
CA SER A 68 21.70 11.62 14.21
C SER A 68 20.69 10.53 14.55
N SER A 69 19.51 10.91 15.04
CA SER A 69 18.44 9.95 15.35
C SER A 69 17.99 9.18 14.11
N VAL A 70 17.77 9.87 12.98
CA VAL A 70 17.39 9.25 11.70
C VAL A 70 18.43 8.23 11.24
N TRP A 71 19.71 8.59 11.33
CA TRP A 71 20.80 7.70 10.95
C TRP A 71 20.80 6.43 11.81
N TRP A 72 20.70 6.57 13.13
CA TRP A 72 20.66 5.44 14.04
C TRP A 72 19.41 4.57 13.85
N PHE A 73 18.22 5.16 13.71
CA PHE A 73 17.00 4.40 13.46
C PHE A 73 17.10 3.51 12.22
N LYS A 74 17.78 3.97 11.16
CA LYS A 74 18.04 3.16 9.96
C LYS A 74 19.04 2.05 10.25
N ASN A 75 20.14 2.37 10.92
CA ASN A 75 21.24 1.44 11.17
C ASN A 75 20.94 0.41 12.26
N THR A 76 19.94 0.60 13.12
CA THR A 76 19.57 -0.35 14.19
C THR A 76 18.29 -1.14 13.92
N THR A 77 17.69 -1.01 12.73
CA THR A 77 16.47 -1.76 12.34
C THR A 77 16.62 -3.28 12.46
N HIS A 78 17.82 -3.80 12.27
CA HIS A 78 18.15 -5.22 12.40
C HIS A 78 18.17 -5.72 13.87
N ILE A 79 18.25 -4.81 14.84
CA ILE A 79 18.26 -5.12 16.28
C ILE A 79 16.84 -5.06 16.84
N VAL A 80 16.12 -3.97 16.56
CA VAL A 80 14.74 -3.75 17.03
C VAL A 80 13.97 -2.84 16.06
N LYS A 81 12.67 -3.13 15.89
CA LYS A 81 11.75 -2.22 15.19
C LYS A 81 11.68 -0.89 15.93
N ASN A 82 11.56 0.20 15.19
CA ASN A 82 11.48 1.54 15.77
C ASN A 82 10.35 2.35 15.15
N HIS A 83 10.03 3.48 15.79
CA HIS A 83 8.91 4.31 15.39
C HIS A 83 9.16 5.16 14.14
N PHE A 84 10.36 5.20 13.55
CA PHE A 84 10.68 6.09 12.44
C PHE A 84 9.88 5.75 11.16
N ILE A 85 9.29 6.76 10.53
CA ILE A 85 8.58 6.66 9.25
C ILE A 85 9.32 7.46 8.17
N ALA A 86 9.55 8.76 8.41
CA ALA A 86 10.12 9.67 7.43
C ALA A 86 10.81 10.87 8.10
N SER A 87 11.63 11.61 7.33
CA SER A 87 12.23 12.87 7.76
C SER A 87 12.10 13.90 6.64
N PRO A 88 10.97 14.64 6.57
CA PRO A 88 10.71 15.60 5.49
C PRO A 88 11.54 16.89 5.62
N ASP A 89 12.15 17.14 6.78
CA ASP A 89 13.05 18.26 7.04
C ASP A 89 14.16 17.79 8.00
N LYS A 90 15.33 18.44 7.95
CA LYS A 90 16.49 18.10 8.79
C LYS A 90 16.23 18.21 10.30
N ASN A 91 15.24 18.98 10.73
CA ASN A 91 14.82 19.06 12.14
C ASN A 91 13.73 18.05 12.52
N VAL A 92 13.20 17.28 11.56
CA VAL A 92 11.90 16.61 11.70
C VAL A 92 12.03 15.09 11.56
N VAL A 93 11.41 14.38 12.50
CA VAL A 93 11.14 12.94 12.43
C VAL A 93 9.63 12.74 12.44
N ILE A 94 9.09 12.09 11.42
CA ILE A 94 7.73 11.54 11.42
C ILE A 94 7.83 10.14 11.99
N ALA A 95 7.06 9.86 13.03
CA ALA A 95 7.08 8.59 13.74
C ALA A 95 5.69 7.99 13.93
N ARG A 96 5.62 6.66 14.07
CA ARG A 96 4.42 5.94 14.52
C ARG A 96 4.08 6.36 15.94
N LYS A 97 2.79 6.53 16.21
CA LYS A 97 2.33 6.78 17.58
C LYS A 97 2.43 5.49 18.39
N ALA A 98 3.00 5.59 19.59
CA ALA A 98 3.16 4.47 20.50
C ALA A 98 2.83 4.90 21.93
N LYS A 99 2.31 3.96 22.72
CA LYS A 99 2.12 4.13 24.16
C LYS A 99 3.45 3.90 24.86
N VAL A 100 4.04 4.95 25.40
CA VAL A 100 5.34 4.93 26.10
C VAL A 100 5.32 3.93 27.26
N LEU A 101 6.36 3.10 27.34
CA LEU A 101 6.66 2.31 28.52
C LEU A 101 7.24 3.24 29.59
N PRO A 102 6.69 3.28 30.82
CA PRO A 102 7.01 4.30 31.82
C PRO A 102 8.37 4.09 32.54
N ILE A 103 9.37 3.56 31.82
CA ILE A 103 10.73 3.28 32.30
C ILE A 103 11.73 3.81 31.28
N GLU A 104 12.74 4.50 31.77
CA GLU A 104 13.92 4.86 30.99
C GLU A 104 15.01 3.79 31.17
N PHE A 105 15.47 3.23 30.06
CA PHE A 105 16.47 2.16 30.06
C PHE A 105 17.86 2.78 29.92
N VAL A 106 18.44 3.19 31.05
CA VAL A 106 19.78 3.79 31.07
C VAL A 106 20.84 2.70 31.11
N VAL A 107 21.67 2.63 30.07
CA VAL A 107 22.77 1.67 29.95
C VAL A 107 24.10 2.37 30.16
N ARG A 108 25.00 1.75 30.92
CA ARG A 108 26.32 2.31 31.29
C ARG A 108 27.42 1.31 31.02
N GLY A 109 28.47 1.75 30.31
CA GLY A 109 29.73 1.02 30.17
C GLY A 109 30.85 1.55 31.09
N TYR A 110 30.64 2.71 31.71
CA TYR A 110 31.63 3.37 32.57
C TYR A 110 30.98 3.91 33.85
N ILE A 111 31.73 3.92 34.95
CA ILE A 111 31.29 4.52 36.21
C ILE A 111 31.57 6.02 36.23
N THR A 112 30.65 6.81 35.69
CA THR A 112 30.81 8.25 35.50
C THR A 112 29.57 9.05 35.92
N GLY A 113 29.66 10.37 35.76
CA GLY A 113 28.58 11.34 35.98
C GLY A 113 28.81 12.27 37.17
N SER A 114 28.02 13.35 37.17
CA SER A 114 28.10 14.46 38.14
C SER A 114 26.74 14.79 38.79
N THR A 115 25.67 14.11 38.37
CA THR A 115 24.30 14.35 38.86
C THR A 115 23.96 13.48 40.06
N SER A 116 22.91 13.87 40.80
CA SER A 116 22.38 13.11 41.93
C SER A 116 21.95 11.69 41.57
N THR A 117 21.57 11.45 40.31
CA THR A 117 21.13 10.14 39.76
C THR A 117 22.23 9.40 38.98
N SER A 118 23.47 9.89 38.99
CA SER A 118 24.57 9.22 38.31
C SER A 118 25.21 8.14 39.17
N LEU A 119 25.69 7.08 38.51
CA LEU A 119 26.29 5.92 39.17
C LEU A 119 27.47 6.32 40.06
N TRP A 120 28.35 7.21 39.57
CA TRP A 120 29.50 7.68 40.33
C TRP A 120 29.11 8.38 41.63
N THR A 121 28.13 9.30 41.60
CA THR A 121 27.70 10.05 42.79
C THR A 121 27.19 9.13 43.90
N HIS A 122 26.48 8.05 43.56
CA HIS A 122 26.02 7.06 44.53
C HIS A 122 27.17 6.19 45.06
N TYR A 123 28.09 5.80 44.19
CA TYR A 123 29.26 5.00 44.57
C TYR A 123 30.22 5.75 45.49
N GLU A 124 30.47 7.02 45.19
CA GLU A 124 31.30 7.93 46.00
C GLU A 124 30.70 8.15 47.40
N LYS A 125 29.36 8.17 47.51
CA LYS A 125 28.64 8.23 48.80
C LYS A 125 28.60 6.90 49.56
N GLY A 126 29.26 5.86 49.04
CA GLY A 126 29.38 4.55 49.69
C GLY A 126 28.34 3.51 49.28
N SER A 127 27.45 3.81 48.33
CA SER A 127 26.52 2.79 47.81
C SER A 127 27.26 1.78 46.94
N ARG A 128 26.98 0.49 47.14
CA ARG A 128 27.54 -0.61 46.32
C ARG A 128 26.49 -1.40 45.58
N ASP A 129 25.23 -1.19 45.93
CA ASP A 129 24.08 -1.67 45.18
C ASP A 129 23.45 -0.47 44.49
N TYR A 130 23.35 -0.51 43.16
CA TYR A 130 22.70 0.51 42.38
C TYR A 130 21.77 -0.12 41.34
N CYS A 131 20.47 0.09 41.49
CA CYS A 131 19.43 -0.56 40.70
C CYS A 131 19.48 -2.12 40.73
N GLY A 132 20.05 -2.72 41.79
CA GLY A 132 20.27 -4.17 41.87
C GLY A 132 21.62 -4.64 41.31
N ASN A 133 22.47 -3.74 40.81
CA ASN A 133 23.82 -4.06 40.36
C ASN A 133 24.80 -3.94 41.53
N LEU A 134 25.46 -5.05 41.88
CA LEU A 134 26.52 -5.08 42.90
C LEU A 134 27.86 -4.65 42.30
N LEU A 135 28.39 -3.54 42.78
CA LEU A 135 29.63 -2.94 42.31
C LEU A 135 30.80 -3.35 43.19
N ALA A 136 31.94 -3.67 42.58
CA ALA A 136 33.18 -3.99 43.28
C ALA A 136 33.71 -2.80 44.10
N GLU A 137 34.50 -3.08 45.12
CA GLU A 137 35.23 -2.06 45.88
C GLU A 137 36.39 -1.46 45.06
N GLY A 138 36.74 -0.20 45.37
CA GLY A 138 37.92 0.47 44.81
C GLY A 138 37.80 0.99 43.37
N LEU A 139 36.59 1.05 42.80
CA LEU A 139 36.37 1.65 41.48
C LEU A 139 36.71 3.14 41.51
N LYS A 140 37.35 3.62 40.45
CA LYS A 140 37.69 5.04 40.25
C LYS A 140 36.69 5.71 39.33
N LYS A 141 36.51 7.03 39.46
CA LYS A 141 35.66 7.81 38.57
C LYS A 141 36.11 7.63 37.12
N ASN A 142 35.15 7.47 36.22
CA ASN A 142 35.34 7.25 34.79
C ASN A 142 35.98 5.91 34.41
N GLN A 143 36.08 4.95 35.34
CA GLN A 143 36.60 3.62 35.04
C GLN A 143 35.61 2.82 34.17
N LYS A 144 36.14 2.06 33.19
CA LYS A 144 35.36 1.09 32.41
C LYS A 144 34.83 -0.03 33.32
N LEU A 145 33.55 -0.32 33.19
CA LEU A 145 32.92 -1.44 33.90
C LEU A 145 33.29 -2.77 33.22
N PRO A 146 33.34 -3.89 33.98
CA PRO A 146 33.61 -5.21 33.39
C PRO A 146 32.61 -5.59 32.31
N GLU A 147 31.35 -5.23 32.50
CA GLU A 147 30.23 -5.47 31.58
C GLU A 147 29.32 -4.24 31.56
N ASN A 148 28.57 -4.07 30.48
CA ASN A 148 27.55 -3.02 30.38
C ASN A 148 26.40 -3.33 31.34
N ILE A 149 25.99 -2.34 32.13
CA ILE A 149 24.93 -2.52 33.13
C ILE A 149 23.72 -1.64 32.85
N LEU A 150 22.54 -2.13 33.25
CA LEU A 150 21.29 -1.38 33.23
C LEU A 150 21.02 -0.72 34.56
N THR A 151 20.69 0.57 34.52
CA THR A 151 20.39 1.40 35.68
C THR A 151 19.11 2.19 35.48
N PRO A 152 17.96 1.50 35.37
CA PRO A 152 16.72 2.11 34.91
C PRO A 152 16.18 3.15 35.90
N THR A 153 15.43 4.11 35.36
CA THR A 153 14.74 5.16 36.12
C THR A 153 13.24 5.18 35.76
N THR A 154 12.40 5.48 36.73
CA THR A 154 10.95 5.66 36.50
C THR A 154 10.67 7.01 35.85
N LYS A 155 9.57 7.12 35.10
CA LYS A 155 9.02 8.40 34.61
C LYS A 155 7.90 8.89 35.53
N GLU A 156 8.27 9.47 36.66
CA GLU A 156 7.32 10.00 37.65
C GLU A 156 7.04 11.51 37.41
N LEU A 157 5.92 12.02 37.91
CA LEU A 157 5.50 13.43 37.69
C LEU A 157 6.41 14.45 38.41
N ASP A 158 6.98 14.09 39.56
CA ASP A 158 7.80 15.00 40.37
C ASP A 158 9.30 14.81 40.11
N HIS A 159 9.84 13.58 40.28
CA HIS A 159 11.24 13.27 39.98
C HIS A 159 11.44 11.79 39.61
N ASP A 160 12.19 11.55 38.54
CA ASP A 160 12.64 10.21 38.16
C ASP A 160 13.52 9.62 39.26
N ARG A 161 13.23 8.38 39.67
CA ARG A 161 14.03 7.66 40.68
C ARG A 161 14.71 6.43 40.09
N PRO A 162 15.95 6.11 40.51
CA PRO A 162 16.56 4.81 40.23
C PRO A 162 15.70 3.67 40.79
N ILE A 163 15.48 2.62 40.01
CA ILE A 163 14.65 1.47 40.41
C ILE A 163 15.37 0.16 40.05
N SER A 164 15.16 -0.89 40.84
CA SER A 164 15.68 -2.23 40.55
C SER A 164 14.72 -3.00 39.64
N VAL A 165 15.25 -3.98 38.91
CA VAL A 165 14.45 -4.89 38.06
C VAL A 165 13.28 -5.52 38.82
N GLU A 166 13.56 -6.00 40.03
CA GLU A 166 12.56 -6.62 40.91
C GLU A 166 11.39 -5.67 41.21
N ASN A 167 11.69 -4.38 41.46
CA ASN A 167 10.68 -3.39 41.78
C ASN A 167 9.91 -2.90 40.54
N ILE A 168 10.53 -2.88 39.35
CA ILE A 168 9.83 -2.54 38.09
C ILE A 168 8.63 -3.47 37.88
N VAL A 169 8.84 -4.78 38.02
CA VAL A 169 7.79 -5.78 37.82
C VAL A 169 6.83 -5.82 39.01
N LYS A 170 7.36 -5.79 40.24
CA LYS A 170 6.56 -5.88 41.46
C LYS A 170 5.61 -4.70 41.65
N GLU A 171 6.03 -3.49 41.28
CA GLU A 171 5.21 -2.29 41.37
C GLU A 171 4.30 -2.10 40.13
N GLY A 172 4.39 -2.98 39.14
CA GLY A 172 3.51 -2.97 37.96
C GLY A 172 3.84 -1.92 36.91
N TRP A 173 5.09 -1.43 36.87
CA TRP A 173 5.54 -0.50 35.82
C TRP A 173 5.61 -1.19 34.45
N LEU A 174 6.09 -2.44 34.43
CA LEU A 174 6.18 -3.30 33.25
C LEU A 174 5.83 -4.76 33.61
N THR A 175 5.37 -5.53 32.63
CA THR A 175 5.36 -7.00 32.75
C THR A 175 6.78 -7.55 32.66
N GLN A 176 6.98 -8.79 33.15
CA GLN A 176 8.28 -9.47 33.02
C GLN A 176 8.71 -9.57 31.55
N GLU A 177 7.80 -9.94 30.65
CA GLU A 177 8.06 -10.04 29.21
C GLU A 177 8.46 -8.70 28.58
N GLN A 178 7.79 -7.61 28.97
CA GLN A 178 8.14 -6.26 28.50
C GLN A 178 9.53 -5.85 28.98
N TRP A 179 9.85 -6.13 30.24
CA TRP A 179 11.17 -5.86 30.80
C TRP A 179 12.25 -6.68 30.08
N ASP A 180 12.08 -8.00 29.96
CA ASP A 180 13.06 -8.90 29.36
C ASP A 180 13.38 -8.49 27.92
N PHE A 181 12.34 -8.20 27.12
CA PHE A 181 12.52 -7.74 25.75
C PHE A 181 13.23 -6.37 25.69
N ALA A 182 12.72 -5.36 26.38
CA ALA A 182 13.24 -3.99 26.27
C ALA A 182 14.65 -3.86 26.86
N SER A 183 14.94 -4.56 27.96
CA SER A 183 16.27 -4.58 28.59
C SER A 183 17.31 -5.25 27.69
N GLN A 184 16.99 -6.40 27.10
CA GLN A 184 17.87 -7.06 26.14
C GLN A 184 18.15 -6.14 24.94
N LYS A 185 17.10 -5.54 24.35
CA LYS A 185 17.28 -4.63 23.21
C LYS A 185 18.06 -3.37 23.56
N ALA A 186 17.90 -2.82 24.77
CA ALA A 186 18.70 -1.69 25.23
C ALA A 186 20.19 -2.04 25.28
N LEU A 187 20.56 -3.22 25.78
CA LEU A 187 21.95 -3.69 25.83
C LEU A 187 22.52 -3.93 24.42
N GLU A 188 21.80 -4.65 23.57
CA GLU A 188 22.21 -4.91 22.17
C GLU A 188 22.43 -3.59 21.39
N LEU A 189 21.51 -2.63 21.53
CA LEU A 189 21.66 -1.29 20.94
C LEU A 189 22.90 -0.58 21.48
N PHE A 190 23.20 -0.72 22.77
CA PHE A 190 24.33 -0.04 23.40
C PHE A 190 25.66 -0.62 22.97
N GLU A 191 25.77 -1.94 22.89
CA GLU A 191 26.95 -2.64 22.37
C GLU A 191 27.22 -2.24 20.92
N PHE A 192 26.19 -2.27 20.07
CA PHE A 192 26.32 -1.80 18.68
C PHE A 192 26.72 -0.31 18.61
N GLY A 193 26.15 0.52 19.47
CA GLY A 193 26.52 1.93 19.60
C GLY A 193 27.98 2.13 20.00
N GLN A 194 28.49 1.31 20.92
CA GLN A 194 29.89 1.33 21.35
C GLN A 194 30.83 0.89 20.22
N GLU A 195 30.49 -0.16 19.48
CA GLU A 195 31.27 -0.61 18.31
C GLU A 195 31.38 0.51 17.27
N LYS A 196 30.26 1.12 16.91
CA LYS A 196 30.23 2.24 15.95
C LYS A 196 30.90 3.51 16.44
N ALA A 197 30.80 3.81 17.73
CA ALA A 197 31.56 4.91 18.32
C ALA A 197 33.07 4.64 18.21
N ALA A 198 33.52 3.42 18.54
CA ALA A 198 34.93 3.04 18.52
C ALA A 198 35.54 3.09 17.12
N GLU A 199 34.80 2.66 16.08
CA GLU A 199 35.21 2.78 14.67
C GLU A 199 35.56 4.22 14.28
N ASN A 200 34.97 5.21 14.96
CA ASN A 200 35.12 6.63 14.67
C ASN A 200 35.92 7.39 15.74
N GLY A 201 36.68 6.69 16.59
CA GLY A 201 37.53 7.32 17.62
C GLY A 201 36.76 7.89 18.82
N LEU A 202 35.54 7.41 19.06
CA LEU A 202 34.70 7.80 20.18
C LEU A 202 34.54 6.68 21.20
N ILE A 203 34.30 7.06 22.46
CA ILE A 203 33.83 6.18 23.52
C ILE A 203 32.40 6.59 23.86
N LEU A 204 31.44 5.69 23.67
CA LEU A 204 30.08 5.82 24.21
C LEU A 204 30.06 5.31 25.66
N ALA A 205 29.98 6.25 26.62
CA ALA A 205 30.11 5.94 28.04
C ALA A 205 28.80 5.47 28.68
N ASP A 206 27.71 6.18 28.38
CA ASP A 206 26.35 5.85 28.80
C ASP A 206 25.32 6.51 27.89
N THR A 207 24.12 5.93 27.83
CA THR A 207 22.96 6.47 27.10
C THR A 207 21.66 6.04 27.76
N LYS A 208 20.57 6.67 27.32
CA LYS A 208 19.19 6.30 27.65
C LYS A 208 18.46 5.78 26.41
N TYR A 209 17.61 4.77 26.59
CA TYR A 209 16.60 4.37 25.60
C TYR A 209 15.19 4.44 26.17
N GLU A 210 14.24 4.61 25.26
CA GLU A 210 12.82 4.55 25.55
C GLU A 210 12.13 3.60 24.58
N PHE A 211 11.18 2.84 25.09
CA PHE A 211 10.38 1.91 24.31
C PHE A 211 8.89 2.25 24.45
N GLY A 212 8.11 1.86 23.46
CA GLY A 212 6.66 2.03 23.47
C GLY A 212 5.96 0.85 22.84
N ILE A 213 4.67 0.70 23.13
CA ILE A 213 3.80 -0.28 22.50
C ILE A 213 3.14 0.40 21.30
N ASP A 214 3.35 -0.14 20.10
CA ASP A 214 2.63 0.30 18.91
C ASP A 214 1.13 -0.01 19.10
N GLU A 215 0.29 1.03 19.05
CA GLU A 215 -1.14 0.89 19.34
C GLU A 215 -1.90 0.08 18.26
N GLN A 216 -1.32 -0.09 17.06
CA GLN A 216 -1.92 -0.87 15.97
C GLN A 216 -1.54 -2.35 16.03
N THR A 217 -0.27 -2.65 16.31
CA THR A 217 0.25 -4.03 16.25
C THR A 217 0.36 -4.69 17.62
N GLY A 218 0.43 -3.90 18.70
CA GLY A 218 0.73 -4.39 20.05
C GLY A 218 2.20 -4.73 20.28
N GLU A 219 3.08 -4.52 19.30
CA GLU A 219 4.51 -4.82 19.42
C GLU A 219 5.26 -3.73 20.23
N ILE A 220 6.31 -4.13 20.95
CA ILE A 220 7.24 -3.20 21.60
C ILE A 220 8.23 -2.68 20.54
N ILE A 221 8.31 -1.37 20.41
CA ILE A 221 9.20 -0.68 19.46
C ILE A 221 10.08 0.34 20.18
N LEU A 222 11.26 0.60 19.64
CA LEU A 222 12.14 1.69 20.09
C LEU A 222 11.52 3.05 19.69
N ILE A 223 11.46 3.98 20.64
CA ILE A 223 10.90 5.31 20.46
C ILE A 223 11.89 6.40 20.88
N ASP A 224 11.44 7.65 20.81
CA ASP A 224 12.19 8.88 21.11
C ASP A 224 13.44 9.12 20.24
N GLU A 225 14.65 8.99 20.81
CA GLU A 225 15.94 9.20 20.15
C GLU A 225 16.98 8.19 20.59
N ILE A 226 18.07 8.10 19.83
CA ILE A 226 19.13 7.12 20.04
C ILE A 226 20.48 7.77 19.79
N HIS A 227 21.39 7.61 20.77
CA HIS A 227 22.80 7.97 20.68
C HIS A 227 23.07 9.42 20.21
N THR A 228 22.21 10.36 20.61
CA THR A 228 22.40 11.76 20.27
C THR A 228 23.33 12.45 21.29
N PRO A 229 23.96 13.58 20.93
CA PRO A 229 24.73 14.40 21.87
C PRO A 229 23.96 14.86 23.13
N ASP A 230 22.62 14.83 23.10
CA ASP A 230 21.78 15.27 24.21
C ASP A 230 21.36 14.12 25.14
N SER A 231 21.22 12.91 24.61
CA SER A 231 20.84 11.69 25.35
C SER A 231 22.03 10.85 25.83
N SER A 232 23.23 11.12 25.31
CA SER A 232 24.37 10.19 25.42
C SER A 232 25.67 10.92 25.73
N ARG A 233 26.55 10.25 26.49
CA ARG A 233 27.87 10.75 26.85
C ARG A 233 28.94 10.17 25.94
N PHE A 234 29.65 11.05 25.24
CA PHE A 234 30.72 10.68 24.32
C PHE A 234 32.05 11.30 24.71
N TRP A 235 33.11 10.49 24.67
CA TRP A 235 34.49 10.93 24.89
C TRP A 235 35.37 10.65 23.68
N LEU A 236 36.44 11.43 23.51
CA LEU A 236 37.48 11.13 22.53
C LEU A 236 38.36 9.98 23.03
N ALA A 237 38.43 8.90 22.24
CA ALA A 237 39.11 7.66 22.62
C ALA A 237 40.62 7.85 22.85
N ASP A 238 41.29 8.61 21.99
CA ASP A 238 42.75 8.78 21.98
C ASP A 238 43.30 9.40 23.27
N SER A 239 42.48 10.18 23.99
CA SER A 239 42.88 10.86 25.23
C SER A 239 42.54 10.07 26.50
N TYR A 240 41.68 9.06 26.42
CA TYR A 240 41.02 8.50 27.61
C TYR A 240 42.01 7.81 28.57
N GLU A 241 42.88 6.93 28.07
CA GLU A 241 43.79 6.14 28.91
C GLU A 241 44.79 7.01 29.68
N GLU A 242 45.38 8.00 29.01
CA GLU A 242 46.32 8.95 29.65
C GLU A 242 45.62 9.78 30.73
N ARG A 243 44.44 10.33 30.41
CA ARG A 243 43.68 11.17 31.33
C ARG A 243 43.18 10.38 32.53
N PHE A 244 42.68 9.16 32.32
CA PHE A 244 42.28 8.27 33.40
C PHE A 244 43.45 7.88 34.32
N ALA A 245 44.62 7.56 33.75
CA ALA A 245 45.82 7.25 34.53
C ALA A 245 46.27 8.44 35.41
N ASN A 246 46.11 9.66 34.92
CA ASN A 246 46.42 10.90 35.64
C ASN A 246 45.31 11.37 36.60
N GLY A 247 44.16 10.69 36.64
CA GLY A 247 43.01 11.09 37.45
C GLY A 247 42.27 12.33 36.93
N GLU A 248 42.41 12.62 35.64
CA GLU A 248 41.71 13.71 34.95
C GLU A 248 40.35 13.25 34.39
N GLU A 249 39.45 14.21 34.13
CA GLU A 249 38.18 13.94 33.45
C GLU A 249 38.41 13.57 31.98
N PRO A 250 37.68 12.62 31.39
CA PRO A 250 37.73 12.33 29.96
C PRO A 250 37.47 13.56 29.09
N GLU A 251 37.96 13.54 27.85
CA GLU A 251 37.72 14.64 26.93
C GLU A 251 36.29 14.56 26.35
N ASN A 252 35.39 15.34 26.96
CA ASN A 252 33.99 15.40 26.56
C ASN A 252 33.82 16.20 25.25
N ILE A 253 33.16 15.57 24.29
CA ILE A 253 32.68 16.22 23.05
C ILE A 253 31.18 16.55 23.12
N ASP A 254 30.57 16.37 24.28
CA ASP A 254 29.17 16.70 24.58
C ASP A 254 29.01 18.05 25.32
N LYS A 255 27.83 18.30 25.87
CA LYS A 255 27.46 19.52 26.59
C LYS A 255 28.04 19.68 28.00
N GLU A 256 28.85 18.75 28.52
CA GLU A 256 29.30 18.81 29.92
C GLU A 256 30.16 20.06 30.21
N PHE A 257 31.04 20.48 29.29
CA PHE A 257 31.82 21.72 29.48
C PHE A 257 30.92 22.98 29.56
N PHE A 258 29.81 22.98 28.83
CA PHE A 258 28.81 24.04 28.87
C PHE A 258 28.11 24.07 30.23
N ARG A 259 27.77 22.91 30.78
CA ARG A 259 27.19 22.79 32.14
C ARG A 259 28.16 23.26 33.22
N LEU A 260 29.43 22.87 33.12
CA LEU A 260 30.47 23.28 34.06
C LEU A 260 30.69 24.80 34.06
N TRP A 261 30.54 25.46 32.90
CA TRP A 261 30.58 26.91 32.83
C TRP A 261 29.45 27.54 33.67
N PHE A 262 28.21 27.10 33.54
CA PHE A 262 27.11 27.61 34.37
C PHE A 262 27.34 27.33 35.86
N ALA A 263 27.71 26.10 36.23
CA ALA A 263 27.99 25.74 37.62
C ALA A 263 29.12 26.58 38.27
N LYS A 264 30.06 27.11 37.47
CA LYS A 264 31.13 27.98 37.94
C LYS A 264 30.74 29.45 38.04
N ASN A 265 29.74 29.90 37.27
CA ASN A 265 29.39 31.31 37.11
C ASN A 265 28.04 31.69 37.74
N CYS A 266 27.24 30.73 38.18
CA CYS A 266 25.97 30.92 38.89
C CYS A 266 25.62 29.70 39.74
N ASP A 267 24.62 29.81 40.62
CA ASP A 267 23.92 28.66 41.17
C ASP A 267 22.75 28.30 40.22
N PRO A 268 22.91 27.32 39.31
CA PRO A 268 21.92 27.07 38.28
C PRO A 268 20.57 26.56 38.85
N TYR A 269 20.58 26.03 40.07
CA TYR A 269 19.38 25.50 40.73
C TYR A 269 18.60 26.58 41.46
N ASN A 270 19.28 27.56 42.06
CA ASN A 270 18.65 28.51 42.97
C ASN A 270 18.58 29.96 42.43
N ASP A 271 19.43 30.35 41.49
CA ASP A 271 19.45 31.74 40.99
C ASP A 271 18.20 32.06 40.16
N GLU A 272 17.53 33.19 40.43
CA GLU A 272 16.32 33.59 39.67
C GLU A 272 16.60 33.78 38.16
N VAL A 273 17.75 34.37 37.82
CA VAL A 273 18.17 34.67 36.45
C VAL A 273 19.54 34.08 36.20
N LEU A 274 19.65 33.25 35.16
CA LEU A 274 20.93 32.68 34.74
C LEU A 274 21.72 33.69 33.88
N PRO A 275 23.06 33.71 33.98
CA PRO A 275 23.88 34.52 33.08
C PRO A 275 23.76 34.04 31.64
N GLN A 276 23.87 34.95 30.67
CA GLN A 276 23.92 34.56 29.25
C GLN A 276 25.26 33.87 28.95
N ALA A 277 25.20 32.73 28.26
CA ALA A 277 26.39 32.03 27.79
C ALA A 277 27.17 32.93 26.81
N PRO A 278 28.51 33.07 26.97
CA PRO A 278 29.33 33.82 26.03
C PRO A 278 29.21 33.26 24.62
N GLU A 279 29.21 34.13 23.62
CA GLU A 279 29.09 33.76 22.20
C GLU A 279 30.10 32.66 21.79
N LYS A 280 31.35 32.81 22.25
CA LYS A 280 32.42 31.83 22.02
C LYS A 280 32.07 30.43 22.54
N LEU A 281 31.39 30.36 23.69
CA LEU A 281 30.96 29.11 24.32
C LEU A 281 29.82 28.46 23.53
N VAL A 282 28.89 29.26 23.00
CA VAL A 282 27.80 28.80 22.11
C VAL A 282 28.35 28.24 20.79
N ILE A 283 29.29 28.97 20.16
CA ILE A 283 29.95 28.54 18.93
C ILE A 283 30.70 27.21 19.15
N GLU A 284 31.43 27.10 20.26
CA GLU A 284 32.15 25.89 20.61
C GLU A 284 31.22 24.69 20.80
N LEU A 285 30.07 24.88 21.47
CA LEU A 285 29.09 23.81 21.66
C LEU A 285 28.46 23.35 20.34
N SER A 286 28.05 24.30 19.49
CA SER A 286 27.54 23.99 18.15
C SER A 286 28.56 23.21 17.31
N GLN A 287 29.83 23.65 17.33
CA GLN A 287 30.90 22.97 16.60
C GLN A 287 31.13 21.53 17.11
N LYS A 288 31.08 21.32 18.43
CA LYS A 288 31.20 19.97 19.02
C LYS A 288 30.04 19.07 18.64
N TYR A 289 28.81 19.59 18.64
CA TYR A 289 27.62 18.84 18.21
C TYR A 289 27.72 18.40 16.75
N ILE A 290 28.11 19.33 15.87
CA ILE A 290 28.33 19.04 14.45
C ILE A 290 29.44 18.01 14.29
N THR A 291 30.57 18.17 14.99
CA THR A 291 31.68 17.23 14.93
C THR A 291 31.26 15.83 15.38
N LEU A 292 30.48 15.74 16.45
CA LEU A 292 29.96 14.48 16.94
C LEU A 292 29.00 13.81 15.93
N TYR A 293 28.13 14.58 15.27
CA TYR A 293 27.32 14.06 14.16
C TYR A 293 28.19 13.54 13.01
N GLU A 294 29.20 14.31 12.58
CA GLU A 294 30.10 13.89 11.48
C GLU A 294 30.86 12.60 11.84
N MET A 295 31.31 12.47 13.10
CA MET A 295 31.99 11.27 13.60
C MET A 295 31.05 10.08 13.73
N ILE A 296 29.84 10.27 14.26
CA ILE A 296 28.85 9.18 14.42
C ILE A 296 28.42 8.63 13.05
N THR A 297 28.11 9.52 12.11
CA THR A 297 27.44 9.14 10.85
C THR A 297 28.42 8.89 9.70
N GLY A 298 29.65 9.41 9.80
CA GLY A 298 30.59 9.49 8.68
C GLY A 298 30.20 10.52 7.60
N GLU A 299 29.09 11.24 7.80
CA GLU A 299 28.57 12.22 6.83
C GLU A 299 29.04 13.64 7.17
N LYS A 300 29.28 14.46 6.16
CA LYS A 300 29.58 15.89 6.39
C LYS A 300 28.30 16.65 6.70
N PHE A 301 28.33 17.49 7.74
CA PHE A 301 27.20 18.34 8.05
C PHE A 301 27.08 19.45 6.99
N ASN A 302 25.91 19.52 6.36
CA ASN A 302 25.61 20.53 5.36
C ASN A 302 24.70 21.62 5.96
N PRO A 303 25.22 22.81 6.29
CA PRO A 303 24.43 23.88 6.89
C PRO A 303 23.34 24.36 5.91
N PRO A 304 22.13 24.71 6.40
CA PRO A 304 21.11 25.34 5.58
C PRO A 304 21.55 26.73 5.10
N ALA A 305 20.90 27.25 4.06
CA ALA A 305 21.15 28.61 3.57
C ALA A 305 20.82 29.66 4.65
N GLU A 306 21.68 30.68 4.79
CA GLU A 306 21.66 31.68 5.88
C GLU A 306 20.41 32.58 5.89
N ASP A 307 19.61 32.60 4.83
CA ASP A 307 18.52 33.56 4.59
C ASP A 307 17.10 33.00 4.80
N LYS A 308 16.95 31.76 5.28
CA LYS A 308 15.64 31.11 5.43
C LYS A 308 15.20 31.00 6.87
N ASP A 309 14.01 31.54 7.15
CA ASP A 309 13.27 31.29 8.38
C ASP A 309 13.06 29.77 8.56
N ILE A 310 13.68 29.22 9.62
CA ILE A 310 13.68 27.78 9.89
C ILE A 310 12.25 27.26 10.13
N ASN A 311 11.40 28.03 10.80
CA ASN A 311 10.00 27.65 11.02
C ASN A 311 9.26 27.56 9.69
N GLN A 312 9.38 28.56 8.82
CA GLN A 312 8.73 28.55 7.51
C GLN A 312 9.21 27.38 6.65
N ARG A 313 10.51 27.05 6.71
CA ARG A 313 11.09 25.87 6.03
C ARG A 313 10.42 24.58 6.53
N ILE A 314 10.37 24.38 7.85
CA ILE A 314 9.77 23.21 8.49
C ILE A 314 8.28 23.10 8.16
N VAL A 315 7.51 24.18 8.31
CA VAL A 315 6.08 24.23 8.01
C VAL A 315 5.83 23.87 6.54
N LYS A 316 6.61 24.44 5.62
CA LYS A 316 6.50 24.15 4.19
C LYS A 316 6.76 22.67 3.90
N ASN A 317 7.87 22.14 4.40
CA ASN A 317 8.30 20.76 4.12
C ASN A 317 7.33 19.73 4.72
N ILE A 318 6.86 19.95 5.95
CA ILE A 318 5.85 19.10 6.58
C ILE A 318 4.51 19.20 5.83
N SER A 319 4.07 20.41 5.48
CA SER A 319 2.83 20.60 4.72
C SER A 319 2.89 19.91 3.35
N GLN A 320 4.05 19.97 2.68
CA GLN A 320 4.26 19.25 1.42
C GLN A 320 4.22 17.74 1.63
N TYR A 321 4.89 17.21 2.65
CA TYR A 321 4.86 15.79 2.99
C TYR A 321 3.42 15.31 3.26
N LEU A 322 2.67 16.03 4.11
CA LEU A 322 1.28 15.69 4.44
C LEU A 322 0.36 15.80 3.21
N LYS A 323 0.58 16.79 2.32
CA LYS A 323 -0.16 16.91 1.06
C LYS A 323 0.18 15.81 0.07
N MET A 324 1.43 15.38 -0.04
CA MET A 324 1.83 14.26 -0.92
C MET A 324 1.23 12.94 -0.46
N GLU A 325 1.02 12.75 0.84
CA GLU A 325 0.24 11.61 1.34
C GLU A 325 -1.26 11.72 1.02
N GLN A 326 -1.78 12.94 0.88
CA GLN A 326 -3.22 13.22 0.66
C GLN A 326 -3.63 13.32 -0.83
N ASN A 327 -2.74 13.76 -1.72
CA ASN A 327 -3.06 14.03 -3.13
C ASN A 327 -2.39 13.02 -4.06
N MET A 328 -3.18 12.29 -4.85
CA MET A 328 -2.65 11.36 -5.85
C MET A 328 -2.93 11.84 -7.28
N ASN A 329 -1.90 11.72 -8.11
CA ASN A 329 -1.99 11.88 -9.55
C ASN A 329 -2.19 10.48 -10.13
N ILE A 330 -3.43 10.19 -10.54
CA ILE A 330 -3.86 8.86 -10.95
C ILE A 330 -3.92 8.80 -12.47
N LEU A 331 -3.25 7.82 -13.07
CA LEU A 331 -3.35 7.54 -14.50
C LEU A 331 -4.28 6.36 -14.75
N LEU A 332 -5.37 6.60 -15.47
CA LEU A 332 -6.24 5.55 -16.01
C LEU A 332 -5.92 5.28 -17.47
N ILE A 333 -5.65 4.01 -17.80
CA ILE A 333 -5.35 3.58 -19.17
C ILE A 333 -6.55 2.83 -19.75
N GLY A 334 -7.10 3.32 -20.87
CA GLY A 334 -8.18 2.67 -21.62
C GLY A 334 -9.34 3.62 -21.98
N SER A 335 -10.39 3.10 -22.61
CA SER A 335 -11.41 3.91 -23.31
C SER A 335 -12.84 3.40 -23.22
N GLY A 336 -13.09 2.24 -22.63
CA GLY A 336 -14.39 1.57 -22.59
C GLY A 336 -15.27 1.96 -21.40
N SER A 337 -16.44 1.33 -21.31
CA SER A 337 -17.37 1.56 -20.20
C SER A 337 -16.81 1.07 -18.86
N ARG A 338 -15.99 0.02 -18.88
CA ARG A 338 -15.22 -0.43 -17.71
C ARG A 338 -14.30 0.66 -17.20
N GLU A 339 -13.53 1.30 -18.07
CA GLU A 339 -12.67 2.42 -17.67
C GLU A 339 -13.49 3.61 -17.19
N HIS A 340 -14.65 3.87 -17.78
CA HIS A 340 -15.57 4.88 -17.25
C HIS A 340 -16.10 4.51 -15.86
N ALA A 341 -16.38 3.25 -15.57
CA ALA A 341 -16.74 2.79 -14.22
C ALA A 341 -15.60 2.99 -13.22
N ILE A 342 -14.35 2.68 -13.62
CA ILE A 342 -13.15 2.94 -12.82
C ILE A 342 -12.98 4.44 -12.57
N ALA A 343 -13.09 5.29 -13.60
CA ALA A 343 -12.97 6.74 -13.49
C ALA A 343 -14.00 7.33 -12.50
N LYS A 344 -15.25 6.86 -12.55
CA LYS A 344 -16.26 7.23 -11.55
C LYS A 344 -15.89 6.75 -10.15
N ALA A 345 -15.38 5.53 -10.01
CA ALA A 345 -14.94 5.01 -8.72
C ALA A 345 -13.80 5.85 -8.11
N VAL A 346 -12.84 6.27 -8.93
CA VAL A 346 -11.77 7.21 -8.55
C VAL A 346 -12.35 8.55 -8.07
N LYS A 347 -13.29 9.13 -8.82
CA LYS A 347 -13.87 10.45 -8.50
C LYS A 347 -14.86 10.43 -7.32
N ARG A 348 -15.30 9.26 -6.85
CA ARG A 348 -16.06 9.12 -5.60
C ARG A 348 -15.17 9.12 -4.36
N SER A 349 -13.85 9.00 -4.52
CA SER A 349 -12.92 9.01 -3.39
C SER A 349 -13.02 10.32 -2.60
N SER A 350 -12.81 10.21 -1.28
CA SER A 350 -12.73 11.38 -0.40
C SER A 350 -11.36 12.07 -0.45
N LEU A 351 -10.36 11.40 -1.02
CA LEU A 351 -9.02 11.94 -1.25
C LEU A 351 -9.03 12.93 -2.42
N ASP A 352 -8.24 13.99 -2.32
CA ASP A 352 -8.10 14.99 -3.37
C ASP A 352 -7.21 14.44 -4.51
N ASN A 353 -7.84 13.71 -5.43
CA ASN A 353 -7.16 13.03 -6.52
C ASN A 353 -7.31 13.78 -7.85
N LYS A 354 -6.19 13.91 -8.57
CA LYS A 354 -6.20 14.26 -9.99
C LYS A 354 -6.27 12.99 -10.82
N LEU A 355 -7.24 12.92 -11.72
CA LEU A 355 -7.44 11.80 -12.63
C LEU A 355 -7.00 12.20 -14.03
N TYR A 356 -5.94 11.57 -14.51
CA TYR A 356 -5.50 11.67 -15.89
C TYR A 356 -5.91 10.41 -16.63
N CYS A 357 -6.39 10.54 -17.87
CA CYS A 357 -6.70 9.40 -18.71
C CYS A 357 -5.82 9.40 -19.96
N LEU A 358 -5.19 8.26 -20.25
CA LEU A 358 -4.59 7.99 -21.55
C LEU A 358 -5.41 6.91 -22.26
N SER A 359 -5.91 7.25 -23.44
CA SER A 359 -6.97 6.50 -24.08
C SER A 359 -6.69 6.24 -25.56
N GLY A 360 -7.09 5.06 -26.05
CA GLY A 360 -6.97 4.71 -27.47
C GLY A 360 -8.05 5.31 -28.35
N ALA A 361 -9.12 5.84 -27.76
CA ALA A 361 -10.25 6.45 -28.45
C ALA A 361 -10.88 7.52 -27.56
N THR A 362 -11.73 8.39 -28.13
CA THR A 362 -12.55 9.32 -27.34
C THR A 362 -13.51 8.53 -26.45
N ASN A 363 -13.63 8.92 -25.19
CA ASN A 363 -14.72 8.54 -24.30
C ASN A 363 -15.21 9.81 -23.58
N PRO A 364 -16.30 10.44 -24.05
CA PRO A 364 -16.73 11.74 -23.54
C PRO A 364 -17.20 11.68 -22.07
N GLY A 365 -17.48 10.48 -21.56
CA GLY A 365 -17.83 10.29 -20.16
C GLY A 365 -16.61 10.40 -19.24
N ILE A 366 -15.49 9.80 -19.65
CA ILE A 366 -14.21 9.92 -18.93
C ILE A 366 -13.61 11.30 -19.10
N ASP A 367 -13.59 11.82 -20.33
CA ASP A 367 -13.06 13.15 -20.66
C ASP A 367 -13.70 14.26 -19.80
N LYS A 368 -15.03 14.19 -19.60
CA LYS A 368 -15.76 15.14 -18.75
C LYS A 368 -15.32 15.16 -17.29
N ILE A 369 -14.83 14.04 -16.75
CA ILE A 369 -14.49 13.90 -15.32
C ILE A 369 -12.99 13.85 -15.07
N ALA A 370 -12.16 13.63 -16.09
CA ALA A 370 -10.71 13.66 -15.99
C ALA A 370 -10.18 15.10 -15.92
N ASP A 371 -9.06 15.26 -15.24
CA ASP A 371 -8.29 16.51 -15.16
C ASP A 371 -7.45 16.74 -16.43
N ASP A 372 -7.05 15.67 -17.12
CA ASP A 372 -6.50 15.71 -18.49
C ASP A 372 -6.84 14.41 -19.23
N TYR A 373 -7.15 14.53 -20.52
CA TYR A 373 -7.51 13.41 -21.39
C TYR A 373 -6.62 13.38 -22.63
N HIS A 374 -5.82 12.33 -22.76
CA HIS A 374 -4.84 12.20 -23.83
C HIS A 374 -5.14 11.01 -24.73
N ILE A 375 -5.26 11.25 -26.03
CA ILE A 375 -5.46 10.17 -27.02
C ILE A 375 -4.11 9.69 -27.53
N ALA A 376 -3.77 8.44 -27.23
CA ALA A 376 -2.54 7.79 -27.67
C ALA A 376 -2.71 6.26 -27.76
N ASN A 377 -1.75 5.57 -28.37
CA ASN A 377 -1.76 4.11 -28.40
C ASN A 377 -1.54 3.54 -26.99
N VAL A 378 -2.54 2.83 -26.46
CA VAL A 378 -2.49 2.23 -25.11
C VAL A 378 -1.49 1.08 -24.99
N CYS A 379 -0.96 0.57 -26.11
CA CYS A 379 0.10 -0.43 -26.13
C CYS A 379 1.50 0.19 -26.30
N ASP A 380 1.62 1.52 -26.41
CA ASP A 380 2.91 2.21 -26.47
C ASP A 380 3.38 2.58 -25.04
N ALA A 381 4.14 1.66 -24.43
CA ALA A 381 4.67 1.85 -23.09
C ALA A 381 5.53 3.13 -22.97
N LYS A 382 6.25 3.53 -24.03
CA LYS A 382 7.09 4.73 -24.00
C LYS A 382 6.23 5.99 -23.91
N ALA A 383 5.22 6.10 -24.77
CA ALA A 383 4.29 7.24 -24.75
C ALA A 383 3.56 7.34 -23.39
N ILE A 384 3.18 6.20 -22.81
CA ILE A 384 2.52 6.13 -21.50
C ILE A 384 3.47 6.61 -20.39
N CYS A 385 4.72 6.14 -20.37
CA CYS A 385 5.73 6.57 -19.41
C CYS A 385 6.04 8.08 -19.52
N GLU A 386 6.10 8.63 -20.75
CA GLU A 386 6.31 10.06 -20.98
C GLU A 386 5.14 10.90 -20.44
N TYR A 387 3.90 10.48 -20.72
CA TYR A 387 2.71 11.13 -20.18
C TYR A 387 2.62 11.03 -18.66
N ALA A 388 2.93 9.86 -18.09
CA ALA A 388 2.94 9.64 -16.65
C ALA A 388 3.95 10.56 -15.94
N LYS A 389 5.13 10.75 -16.55
CA LYS A 389 6.16 11.67 -16.06
C LYS A 389 5.72 13.13 -16.13
N ASP A 390 5.13 13.57 -17.23
CA ASP A 390 4.62 14.94 -17.40
C ASP A 390 3.59 15.29 -16.30
N LYS A 391 2.71 14.34 -15.97
CA LYS A 391 1.65 14.54 -14.98
C LYS A 391 2.05 14.21 -13.54
N ASN A 392 3.31 13.82 -13.30
CA ASN A 392 3.81 13.38 -11.99
C ASN A 392 2.91 12.29 -11.38
N VAL A 393 2.55 11.28 -12.18
CA VAL A 393 1.67 10.17 -11.78
C VAL A 393 2.32 9.37 -10.65
N THR A 394 1.52 9.04 -9.63
CA THR A 394 1.96 8.22 -8.49
C THR A 394 1.26 6.86 -8.45
N LEU A 395 0.07 6.76 -9.06
CA LEU A 395 -0.70 5.52 -9.19
C LEU A 395 -1.23 5.38 -10.62
N ALA A 396 -1.05 4.22 -11.24
CA ALA A 396 -1.67 3.88 -12.51
C ALA A 396 -2.66 2.71 -12.35
N ILE A 397 -3.76 2.76 -13.09
CA ILE A 397 -4.77 1.70 -13.16
C ILE A 397 -4.91 1.31 -14.63
N VAL A 398 -4.61 0.04 -14.93
CA VAL A 398 -4.69 -0.50 -16.28
C VAL A 398 -6.06 -1.15 -16.47
N GLY A 399 -6.89 -0.57 -17.34
CA GLY A 399 -8.23 -1.09 -17.63
C GLY A 399 -8.22 -2.32 -18.56
N PRO A 400 -7.65 -2.22 -19.78
CA PRO A 400 -7.63 -3.31 -20.74
C PRO A 400 -6.44 -4.26 -20.60
N GLU A 401 -6.61 -5.43 -21.19
CA GLU A 401 -5.65 -6.54 -21.21
C GLU A 401 -4.47 -6.30 -22.16
N ALA A 402 -4.68 -5.63 -23.30
CA ALA A 402 -3.65 -5.44 -24.31
C ALA A 402 -2.40 -4.67 -23.81
N PRO A 403 -2.53 -3.59 -23.01
CA PRO A 403 -1.37 -2.96 -22.37
C PRO A 403 -0.60 -3.87 -21.40
N LEU A 404 -1.30 -4.80 -20.72
CA LEU A 404 -0.67 -5.75 -19.82
C LEU A 404 0.19 -6.76 -20.60
N GLU A 405 -0.31 -7.25 -21.74
CA GLU A 405 0.40 -8.18 -22.63
C GLU A 405 1.75 -7.64 -23.12
N VAL A 406 1.80 -6.34 -23.45
CA VAL A 406 3.03 -5.69 -23.94
C VAL A 406 3.93 -5.15 -22.82
N GLY A 407 3.55 -5.30 -21.55
CA GLY A 407 4.37 -4.92 -20.39
C GLY A 407 4.33 -3.44 -20.02
N VAL A 408 3.19 -2.77 -20.22
CA VAL A 408 3.00 -1.38 -19.75
C VAL A 408 3.10 -1.30 -18.23
N ALA A 409 2.53 -2.26 -17.51
CA ALA A 409 2.61 -2.31 -16.04
C ALA A 409 4.07 -2.40 -15.56
N ASP A 410 4.87 -3.26 -16.20
CA ASP A 410 6.31 -3.41 -15.93
C ASP A 410 7.07 -2.10 -16.15
N ALA A 411 6.77 -1.39 -17.25
CA ALA A 411 7.43 -0.13 -17.59
C ALA A 411 7.12 0.98 -16.57
N LEU A 412 5.88 1.08 -16.11
CA LEU A 412 5.46 2.03 -15.08
C LEU A 412 6.07 1.68 -13.71
N LYS A 413 6.07 0.40 -13.31
CA LYS A 413 6.70 -0.03 -12.04
C LYS A 413 8.21 0.27 -12.01
N LYS A 414 8.91 0.17 -13.14
CA LYS A 414 10.33 0.55 -13.25
C LYS A 414 10.60 2.05 -13.04
N MET A 415 9.56 2.88 -13.08
CA MET A 415 9.62 4.31 -12.77
C MET A 415 9.17 4.62 -11.34
N ASP A 416 9.06 3.61 -10.47
CA ASP A 416 8.54 3.72 -9.11
C ASP A 416 7.09 4.23 -9.05
N ILE A 417 6.30 4.02 -10.11
CA ILE A 417 4.87 4.30 -10.14
C ILE A 417 4.13 3.06 -9.63
N ALA A 418 3.24 3.24 -8.66
CA ALA A 418 2.37 2.17 -8.18
C ALA A 418 1.38 1.76 -9.28
N VAL A 419 1.14 0.46 -9.50
CA VAL A 419 0.28 -0.01 -10.60
C VAL A 419 -0.76 -1.03 -10.11
N VAL A 420 -2.04 -0.71 -10.28
CA VAL A 420 -3.13 -1.69 -10.23
C VAL A 420 -3.24 -2.35 -11.60
N GLY A 421 -2.57 -3.49 -11.71
CA GLY A 421 -2.45 -4.27 -12.94
C GLY A 421 -1.26 -5.23 -12.83
N PRO A 422 -1.44 -6.50 -13.23
CA PRO A 422 -0.36 -7.48 -13.15
C PRO A 422 0.78 -7.14 -14.12
N THR A 423 1.98 -7.66 -13.85
CA THR A 423 3.09 -7.60 -14.82
C THR A 423 2.79 -8.46 -16.04
N LYS A 424 3.57 -8.28 -17.11
CA LYS A 424 3.45 -9.08 -18.33
C LYS A 424 3.46 -10.59 -18.08
N ASP A 425 4.34 -11.06 -17.20
CA ASP A 425 4.44 -12.48 -16.86
C ASP A 425 3.19 -13.00 -16.16
N HIS A 426 2.65 -12.22 -15.23
CA HIS A 426 1.39 -12.51 -14.55
C HIS A 426 0.17 -12.41 -15.47
N ALA A 427 0.21 -11.50 -16.45
CA ALA A 427 -0.86 -11.32 -17.43
C ALA A 427 -1.00 -12.51 -18.40
N GLN A 428 -0.02 -13.42 -18.45
CA GLN A 428 -0.14 -14.71 -19.17
C GLN A 428 -1.35 -15.52 -18.72
N LEU A 429 -1.88 -15.27 -17.51
CA LEU A 429 -3.13 -15.85 -17.04
C LEU A 429 -4.35 -15.49 -17.91
N GLU A 430 -4.33 -14.37 -18.63
CA GLU A 430 -5.35 -14.03 -19.65
C GLU A 430 -4.80 -14.22 -21.07
N THR A 431 -3.55 -13.82 -21.30
CA THR A 431 -2.98 -13.77 -22.66
C THR A 431 -2.56 -15.15 -23.18
N SER A 432 -2.42 -16.18 -22.32
CA SER A 432 -2.28 -17.57 -22.72
C SER A 432 -3.21 -18.51 -21.93
N LYS A 433 -4.17 -19.07 -22.65
CA LYS A 433 -5.07 -20.14 -22.17
C LYS A 433 -4.29 -21.41 -21.86
N GLY A 434 -3.30 -21.75 -22.70
CA GLY A 434 -2.41 -22.89 -22.47
C GLY A 434 -1.65 -22.75 -21.16
N PHE A 435 -1.06 -21.56 -20.91
CA PHE A 435 -0.39 -21.23 -19.65
C PHE A 435 -1.31 -21.42 -18.44
N THR A 436 -2.53 -20.87 -18.49
CA THR A 436 -3.49 -20.96 -17.39
C THR A 436 -3.82 -22.40 -17.04
N ARG A 437 -4.09 -23.23 -18.07
CA ARG A 437 -4.38 -24.65 -17.86
C ARG A 437 -3.18 -25.38 -17.28
N GLN A 438 -1.98 -25.12 -17.79
CA GLN A 438 -0.76 -25.74 -17.30
C GLN A 438 -0.45 -25.32 -15.86
N LEU A 439 -0.60 -24.03 -15.51
CA LEU A 439 -0.38 -23.53 -14.15
C LEU A 439 -1.30 -24.23 -13.13
N ILE A 440 -2.60 -24.29 -13.43
CA ILE A 440 -3.59 -24.95 -12.55
C ILE A 440 -3.26 -26.44 -12.41
N HIS A 441 -2.76 -27.08 -13.47
CA HIS A 441 -2.35 -28.48 -13.44
C HIS A 441 -1.06 -28.71 -12.63
N ASP A 442 -0.01 -27.93 -12.89
CA ASP A 442 1.32 -28.06 -12.26
C ASP A 442 1.27 -27.87 -10.74
N TYR A 443 0.32 -27.08 -10.26
CA TYR A 443 0.13 -26.78 -8.83
C TYR A 443 -1.01 -27.59 -8.19
N ASP A 444 -1.47 -28.67 -8.84
CA ASP A 444 -2.50 -29.58 -8.33
C ASP A 444 -3.79 -28.88 -7.86
N ILE A 445 -4.19 -27.82 -8.56
CA ILE A 445 -5.43 -27.10 -8.28
C ILE A 445 -6.56 -27.81 -9.04
N ASP A 446 -7.40 -28.58 -8.33
CA ASP A 446 -8.53 -29.33 -8.91
C ASP A 446 -9.69 -28.42 -9.39
N ALA A 447 -9.43 -27.62 -10.41
CA ALA A 447 -10.36 -26.65 -10.99
C ALA A 447 -10.41 -26.70 -12.52
N ASN A 448 -9.47 -27.41 -13.14
CA ASN A 448 -9.42 -27.55 -14.59
C ASN A 448 -10.48 -28.53 -15.10
N PRO A 449 -11.12 -28.24 -16.26
CA PRO A 449 -11.64 -29.28 -17.11
C PRO A 449 -10.49 -30.18 -17.60
N PHE A 450 -10.77 -31.43 -17.94
CA PHE A 450 -9.83 -32.22 -18.74
C PHE A 450 -9.43 -31.43 -19.99
N PHE A 451 -8.12 -31.29 -20.22
CA PHE A 451 -7.60 -30.52 -21.34
C PHE A 451 -6.36 -31.17 -21.96
N LYS A 452 -6.05 -30.76 -23.19
CA LYS A 452 -4.76 -31.00 -23.84
C LYS A 452 -4.42 -29.84 -24.77
N THR A 453 -3.16 -29.45 -24.79
CA THR A 453 -2.62 -28.37 -25.62
C THR A 453 -2.02 -28.93 -26.91
N PHE A 454 -2.06 -28.15 -27.99
CA PHE A 454 -1.62 -28.56 -29.32
C PHE A 454 -0.92 -27.42 -30.06
N THR A 455 0.18 -27.79 -30.74
CA THR A 455 0.91 -26.96 -31.72
C THR A 455 0.92 -27.62 -33.11
N THR A 456 0.59 -28.91 -33.19
CA THR A 456 0.49 -29.70 -34.43
C THR A 456 -0.82 -30.49 -34.45
N MET A 457 -1.12 -31.15 -35.57
CA MET A 457 -2.28 -32.03 -35.69
C MET A 457 -2.10 -33.39 -35.02
N ASP A 458 -0.90 -33.71 -34.53
CA ASP A 458 -0.59 -35.00 -33.95
C ASP A 458 -1.40 -35.21 -32.66
N GLY A 459 -2.19 -36.29 -32.62
CA GLY A 459 -3.04 -36.63 -31.49
C GLY A 459 -4.32 -35.78 -31.35
N VAL A 460 -4.60 -34.84 -32.27
CA VAL A 460 -5.85 -34.03 -32.25
C VAL A 460 -7.07 -34.92 -32.42
N GLU A 461 -7.08 -35.74 -33.48
CA GLU A 461 -8.25 -36.58 -33.79
C GLU A 461 -8.53 -37.61 -32.69
N GLU A 462 -7.49 -38.20 -32.11
CA GLU A 462 -7.60 -39.12 -30.97
C GLU A 462 -8.23 -38.41 -29.76
N THR A 463 -7.80 -37.18 -29.46
CA THR A 463 -8.30 -36.40 -28.34
C THR A 463 -9.76 -36.01 -28.53
N LEU A 464 -10.14 -35.56 -29.74
CA LEU A 464 -11.53 -35.24 -30.08
C LEU A 464 -12.45 -36.46 -29.94
N LYS A 465 -11.97 -37.65 -30.33
CA LYS A 465 -12.70 -38.92 -30.16
C LYS A 465 -12.84 -39.30 -28.69
N LYS A 466 -11.79 -39.12 -27.89
CA LYS A 466 -11.79 -39.40 -26.44
C LYS A 466 -12.83 -38.59 -25.68
N TYR A 467 -13.05 -37.34 -26.08
CA TYR A 467 -14.06 -36.47 -25.45
C TYR A 467 -15.48 -36.66 -26.01
N GLU A 468 -15.73 -37.68 -26.83
CA GLU A 468 -17.08 -38.14 -27.24
C GLU A 468 -18.10 -37.04 -27.55
N LYS A 469 -17.75 -36.07 -28.42
CA LYS A 469 -18.66 -34.97 -28.78
C LYS A 469 -19.03 -34.05 -27.61
N GLN A 470 -18.18 -33.96 -26.59
CA GLN A 470 -18.30 -33.08 -25.44
C GLN A 470 -16.99 -32.32 -25.26
N PHE A 471 -16.62 -31.49 -26.24
CA PHE A 471 -15.39 -30.71 -26.18
C PHE A 471 -15.57 -29.27 -26.63
N VAL A 472 -14.58 -28.46 -26.27
CA VAL A 472 -14.40 -27.06 -26.66
C VAL A 472 -13.02 -26.91 -27.26
N ILE A 473 -12.92 -26.20 -28.40
CA ILE A 473 -11.65 -25.84 -29.01
C ILE A 473 -11.43 -24.34 -28.76
N LYS A 474 -10.31 -24.00 -28.11
CA LYS A 474 -9.94 -22.63 -27.78
C LYS A 474 -8.60 -22.28 -28.42
N ALA A 475 -8.59 -21.31 -29.33
CA ALA A 475 -7.35 -20.74 -29.83
C ALA A 475 -6.61 -20.02 -28.69
N ASP A 476 -5.29 -20.22 -28.61
CA ASP A 476 -4.49 -19.51 -27.63
C ASP A 476 -4.30 -18.03 -28.02
N GLY A 477 -4.08 -17.16 -27.02
CA GLY A 477 -3.99 -15.71 -27.23
C GLY A 477 -5.30 -14.93 -27.13
N LEU A 478 -5.18 -13.61 -27.25
CA LEU A 478 -6.30 -12.65 -27.22
C LEU A 478 -7.11 -12.72 -28.53
N CYS A 479 -8.24 -13.43 -28.49
CA CYS A 479 -9.14 -13.60 -29.64
C CYS A 479 -10.50 -12.89 -29.48
N GLY A 480 -10.66 -12.03 -28.46
CA GLY A 480 -11.89 -11.26 -28.20
C GLY A 480 -13.17 -12.11 -28.13
N GLY A 481 -13.10 -13.30 -27.51
CA GLY A 481 -14.22 -14.23 -27.39
C GLY A 481 -14.62 -14.99 -28.68
N LYS A 482 -14.05 -14.65 -29.84
CA LYS A 482 -14.34 -15.31 -31.13
C LYS A 482 -13.53 -16.59 -31.39
N GLY A 483 -12.51 -16.84 -30.58
CA GLY A 483 -11.63 -18.00 -30.70
C GLY A 483 -12.06 -19.24 -29.92
N VAL A 484 -13.31 -19.28 -29.42
CA VAL A 484 -13.85 -20.38 -28.61
C VAL A 484 -14.99 -21.04 -29.37
N LEU A 485 -14.80 -22.31 -29.77
CA LEU A 485 -15.81 -23.09 -30.48
C LEU A 485 -16.24 -24.30 -29.64
N VAL A 486 -17.53 -24.34 -29.33
CA VAL A 486 -18.14 -25.38 -28.48
C VAL A 486 -18.87 -26.41 -29.34
N TRP A 487 -18.67 -27.70 -29.07
CA TRP A 487 -19.41 -28.77 -29.73
C TRP A 487 -20.93 -28.65 -29.50
N GLY A 488 -21.70 -28.81 -30.58
CA GLY A 488 -23.16 -28.69 -30.60
C GLY A 488 -23.64 -27.27 -30.87
N ASP A 489 -22.89 -26.27 -30.43
CA ASP A 489 -23.29 -24.85 -30.55
C ASP A 489 -22.64 -24.18 -31.75
N HIS A 490 -21.36 -24.49 -32.00
CA HIS A 490 -20.57 -23.89 -33.09
C HIS A 490 -19.99 -24.95 -34.04
N LEU A 491 -19.74 -26.16 -33.53
CA LEU A 491 -19.21 -27.29 -34.30
C LEU A 491 -20.30 -28.37 -34.36
N HIS A 492 -20.69 -28.75 -35.57
CA HIS A 492 -21.77 -29.70 -35.81
C HIS A 492 -21.26 -31.04 -36.37
N SER A 493 -19.97 -31.14 -36.72
CA SER A 493 -19.35 -32.39 -37.19
C SER A 493 -17.87 -32.52 -36.82
N MET A 494 -17.37 -33.76 -36.77
CA MET A 494 -15.93 -34.03 -36.53
C MET A 494 -15.04 -33.47 -37.62
N SER A 495 -15.50 -33.49 -38.86
CA SER A 495 -14.76 -32.88 -39.98
C SER A 495 -14.62 -31.37 -39.81
N GLU A 496 -15.66 -30.67 -39.34
CA GLU A 496 -15.56 -29.24 -39.01
C GLU A 496 -14.55 -28.97 -37.90
N ALA A 497 -14.59 -29.76 -36.83
CA ALA A 497 -13.66 -29.63 -35.70
C ALA A 497 -12.20 -29.85 -36.15
N ILE A 498 -11.93 -30.93 -36.88
CA ILE A 498 -10.59 -31.25 -37.40
C ILE A 498 -10.11 -30.16 -38.37
N LYS A 499 -10.98 -29.70 -39.29
CA LYS A 499 -10.65 -28.63 -40.23
C LYS A 499 -10.33 -27.33 -39.50
N HIS A 500 -11.04 -27.03 -38.41
CA HIS A 500 -10.73 -25.86 -37.61
C HIS A 500 -9.37 -25.99 -36.91
N CYS A 501 -9.07 -27.12 -36.27
CA CYS A 501 -7.74 -27.37 -35.71
C CYS A 501 -6.64 -27.23 -36.75
N GLN A 502 -6.82 -27.79 -37.95
CA GLN A 502 -5.88 -27.64 -39.06
C GLN A 502 -5.67 -26.17 -39.42
N SER A 503 -6.75 -25.37 -39.48
CA SER A 503 -6.63 -23.93 -39.76
C SER A 503 -5.87 -23.15 -38.68
N LEU A 504 -5.90 -23.61 -37.43
CA LEU A 504 -5.11 -23.01 -36.34
C LEU A 504 -3.62 -23.38 -36.49
N VAL A 505 -3.32 -24.64 -36.78
CA VAL A 505 -1.94 -25.12 -37.05
C VAL A 505 -1.35 -24.42 -38.27
N ASP A 506 -2.10 -24.31 -39.36
CA ASP A 506 -1.67 -23.62 -40.59
C ASP A 506 -1.41 -22.13 -40.34
N ALA A 507 -2.13 -21.53 -39.39
CA ALA A 507 -1.92 -20.16 -38.94
C ALA A 507 -0.77 -20.02 -37.91
N GLY A 508 -0.07 -21.11 -37.56
CA GLY A 508 1.00 -21.14 -36.58
C GLY A 508 0.52 -20.85 -35.15
N LYS A 509 -0.74 -21.14 -34.84
CA LYS A 509 -1.35 -20.86 -33.53
C LYS A 509 -1.39 -22.12 -32.66
N GLU A 510 -1.07 -21.94 -31.39
CA GLU A 510 -1.35 -22.91 -30.35
C GLU A 510 -2.85 -22.89 -30.01
N PHE A 511 -3.36 -24.03 -29.55
CA PHE A 511 -4.74 -24.15 -29.12
C PHE A 511 -4.92 -25.24 -28.06
N VAL A 512 -6.03 -25.15 -27.34
CA VAL A 512 -6.42 -26.10 -26.29
C VAL A 512 -7.70 -26.80 -26.71
N ILE A 513 -7.75 -28.11 -26.54
CA ILE A 513 -8.98 -28.89 -26.58
C ILE A 513 -9.33 -29.25 -25.14
N GLU A 514 -10.52 -28.87 -24.71
CA GLU A 514 -11.02 -29.09 -23.35
C GLU A 514 -12.31 -29.90 -23.37
N GLU A 515 -12.64 -30.60 -22.28
CA GLU A 515 -13.99 -31.14 -22.10
C GLU A 515 -15.03 -30.00 -22.03
N LYS A 516 -16.24 -30.28 -22.52
CA LYS A 516 -17.38 -29.37 -22.42
C LYS A 516 -17.94 -29.43 -21.00
N LEU A 517 -17.76 -28.36 -20.24
CA LEU A 517 -18.39 -28.20 -18.93
C LEU A 517 -19.90 -27.94 -19.09
N VAL A 518 -20.69 -28.53 -18.21
CA VAL A 518 -22.16 -28.42 -18.19
C VAL A 518 -22.60 -27.84 -16.85
N GLY A 519 -23.28 -26.70 -16.88
CA GLY A 519 -23.61 -25.93 -15.68
C GLY A 519 -24.12 -24.51 -15.98
N GLN A 520 -24.00 -23.63 -14.99
CA GLN A 520 -24.25 -22.19 -15.16
C GLN A 520 -22.96 -21.39 -14.95
N GLU A 521 -22.68 -20.48 -15.89
CA GLU A 521 -21.52 -19.59 -15.82
C GLU A 521 -21.74 -18.47 -14.81
N PHE A 522 -20.69 -18.13 -14.06
CA PHE A 522 -20.62 -16.94 -13.23
C PHE A 522 -19.18 -16.41 -13.17
N SER A 523 -19.04 -15.14 -12.83
CA SER A 523 -17.77 -14.45 -12.68
C SER A 523 -17.57 -14.09 -11.22
N LEU A 524 -16.38 -14.38 -10.69
CA LEU A 524 -15.94 -13.91 -9.38
C LEU A 524 -14.62 -13.14 -9.55
N ILE A 525 -14.67 -11.84 -9.27
CA ILE A 525 -13.53 -10.94 -9.38
C ILE A 525 -12.97 -10.68 -7.97
N SER A 526 -11.65 -10.79 -7.83
CA SER A 526 -10.92 -10.48 -6.61
C SER A 526 -9.96 -9.30 -6.86
N LEU A 527 -9.93 -8.34 -5.93
CA LEU A 527 -8.80 -7.42 -5.81
C LEU A 527 -7.77 -8.06 -4.88
N THR A 528 -6.50 -8.08 -5.28
CA THR A 528 -5.46 -8.78 -4.50
C THR A 528 -4.10 -8.08 -4.59
N ASP A 529 -3.36 -8.12 -3.48
CA ASP A 529 -1.95 -7.77 -3.41
C ASP A 529 -1.00 -8.98 -3.60
N GLY A 530 -1.58 -10.16 -3.89
CA GLY A 530 -0.93 -11.44 -4.12
C GLY A 530 -0.86 -12.35 -2.91
N GLU A 531 -1.25 -11.87 -1.73
CA GLU A 531 -1.37 -12.67 -0.49
C GLU A 531 -2.78 -12.56 0.10
N ASN A 532 -3.37 -11.37 0.04
CA ASN A 532 -4.66 -11.05 0.61
C ASN A 532 -5.67 -10.74 -0.50
N PHE A 533 -6.95 -10.96 -0.22
CA PHE A 533 -8.02 -10.89 -1.22
C PHE A 533 -9.24 -10.13 -0.71
N ILE A 534 -9.74 -9.24 -1.56
CA ILE A 534 -11.10 -8.70 -1.47
C ILE A 534 -11.90 -9.34 -2.60
N HIS A 535 -12.67 -10.38 -2.28
CA HIS A 535 -13.61 -10.99 -3.21
C HIS A 535 -14.85 -10.10 -3.36
N MET A 536 -15.16 -9.74 -4.60
CA MET A 536 -16.32 -8.92 -4.92
C MET A 536 -17.59 -9.79 -5.07
N PRO A 537 -18.80 -9.20 -5.07
CA PRO A 537 -20.04 -9.94 -5.34
C PRO A 537 -19.98 -10.80 -6.61
N ALA A 538 -20.63 -11.96 -6.62
CA ALA A 538 -20.72 -12.80 -7.82
C ALA A 538 -21.59 -12.13 -8.89
N VAL A 539 -21.18 -12.22 -10.16
CA VAL A 539 -21.87 -11.60 -11.30
C VAL A 539 -22.11 -12.65 -12.38
N GLN A 540 -23.26 -12.63 -13.04
CA GLN A 540 -23.47 -13.41 -14.27
C GLN A 540 -23.41 -12.51 -15.49
N ASP A 541 -22.50 -12.81 -16.43
CA ASP A 541 -22.42 -12.19 -17.76
C ASP A 541 -23.25 -12.94 -18.81
N HIS A 542 -23.71 -12.20 -19.82
CA HIS A 542 -24.51 -12.70 -20.94
C HIS A 542 -23.76 -12.46 -22.25
N LYS A 543 -22.88 -13.39 -22.62
CA LYS A 543 -22.02 -13.27 -23.80
C LYS A 543 -22.77 -13.30 -25.13
N ARG A 544 -23.93 -13.94 -25.22
CA ARG A 544 -24.66 -14.16 -26.50
C ARG A 544 -25.43 -12.91 -26.92
N ALA A 545 -25.37 -12.59 -28.22
CA ALA A 545 -25.87 -11.34 -28.78
C ALA A 545 -27.39 -11.15 -28.68
N HIS A 546 -28.17 -12.22 -28.69
CA HIS A 546 -29.63 -12.19 -28.74
C HIS A 546 -30.24 -12.87 -27.51
N GLU A 547 -31.52 -12.58 -27.27
CA GLU A 547 -32.31 -13.16 -26.18
C GLU A 547 -32.29 -14.69 -26.25
N GLN A 548 -32.53 -15.34 -25.10
CA GLN A 548 -32.49 -16.81 -24.96
C GLN A 548 -31.11 -17.41 -25.33
N ASP A 549 -30.05 -16.62 -25.16
CA ASP A 549 -28.66 -17.01 -25.44
C ASP A 549 -28.39 -17.42 -26.89
N MET A 550 -29.09 -16.79 -27.82
CA MET A 550 -28.96 -17.03 -29.25
C MET A 550 -27.96 -16.07 -29.92
N GLY A 551 -27.55 -16.41 -31.14
CA GLY A 551 -26.63 -15.59 -31.94
C GLY A 551 -25.15 -15.76 -31.55
N PRO A 552 -24.24 -14.99 -32.16
CA PRO A 552 -22.81 -15.14 -31.90
C PRO A 552 -22.39 -14.70 -30.49
N ASN A 553 -21.23 -15.18 -30.03
CA ASN A 553 -20.57 -14.66 -28.83
C ASN A 553 -20.14 -13.20 -29.03
N THR A 554 -20.24 -12.43 -27.97
CA THR A 554 -19.85 -11.02 -27.87
C THR A 554 -18.89 -10.83 -26.70
N GLY A 555 -18.49 -9.58 -26.43
CA GLY A 555 -17.77 -9.26 -25.20
C GLY A 555 -18.63 -9.25 -23.93
N GLY A 556 -19.97 -9.39 -24.06
CA GLY A 556 -20.95 -9.29 -22.97
C GLY A 556 -22.05 -8.27 -23.31
N MET A 557 -23.30 -8.73 -23.34
CA MET A 557 -24.51 -7.92 -23.63
C MET A 557 -25.15 -7.32 -22.37
N GLY A 558 -24.69 -7.75 -21.20
CA GLY A 558 -25.17 -7.27 -19.91
C GLY A 558 -24.94 -8.30 -18.81
N THR A 559 -25.11 -7.84 -17.58
CA THR A 559 -24.71 -8.54 -16.36
C THR A 559 -25.69 -8.31 -15.24
N TYR A 560 -25.78 -9.24 -14.30
CA TYR A 560 -26.51 -8.99 -13.05
C TYR A 560 -25.83 -9.62 -11.83
N SER A 561 -26.14 -9.08 -10.66
CA SER A 561 -25.70 -9.57 -9.34
C SER A 561 -26.83 -9.35 -8.32
N ASP A 562 -26.96 -10.22 -7.32
CA ASP A 562 -28.03 -10.15 -6.32
C ASP A 562 -27.61 -9.40 -5.05
N ALA A 563 -28.60 -8.96 -4.26
CA ALA A 563 -28.41 -8.16 -3.06
C ALA A 563 -27.70 -8.92 -1.91
N ASN A 564 -27.70 -10.25 -1.97
CA ASN A 564 -26.94 -11.12 -1.06
C ASN A 564 -25.49 -11.36 -1.51
N HIS A 565 -25.05 -10.70 -2.59
CA HIS A 565 -23.73 -10.80 -3.21
C HIS A 565 -23.39 -12.17 -3.81
N SER A 566 -24.39 -13.03 -3.96
CA SER A 566 -24.34 -14.29 -4.71
C SER A 566 -25.25 -14.19 -5.96
N LEU A 567 -25.57 -15.33 -6.55
CA LEU A 567 -26.54 -15.46 -7.63
C LEU A 567 -27.58 -16.53 -7.28
N PRO A 568 -28.85 -16.39 -7.69
CA PRO A 568 -29.93 -17.27 -7.23
C PRO A 568 -29.75 -18.77 -7.55
N PHE A 569 -28.94 -19.12 -8.54
CA PHE A 569 -28.68 -20.50 -8.96
C PHE A 569 -27.40 -21.11 -8.34
N LEU A 570 -26.63 -20.32 -7.57
CA LEU A 570 -25.41 -20.77 -6.91
C LEU A 570 -25.71 -21.24 -5.48
N SER A 571 -24.97 -22.25 -5.02
CA SER A 571 -24.85 -22.53 -3.58
C SER A 571 -23.71 -21.74 -2.96
N ASP A 572 -23.73 -21.57 -1.64
CA ASP A 572 -22.62 -20.97 -0.89
C ASP A 572 -21.30 -21.70 -1.18
N SER A 573 -21.35 -23.03 -1.34
CA SER A 573 -20.17 -23.84 -1.69
C SER A 573 -19.56 -23.47 -3.04
N ASP A 574 -20.38 -23.06 -4.03
CA ASP A 574 -19.85 -22.65 -5.34
C ASP A 574 -19.02 -21.37 -5.21
N VAL A 575 -19.52 -20.41 -4.44
CA VAL A 575 -18.85 -19.13 -4.21
C VAL A 575 -17.58 -19.32 -3.38
N GLU A 576 -17.63 -20.07 -2.28
CA GLU A 576 -16.44 -20.37 -1.47
C GLU A 576 -15.38 -21.14 -2.28
N ARG A 577 -15.81 -22.10 -3.12
CA ARG A 577 -14.89 -22.83 -4.00
C ARG A 577 -14.22 -21.90 -5.02
N ALA A 578 -14.96 -20.98 -5.62
CA ALA A 578 -14.40 -20.00 -6.54
C ALA A 578 -13.38 -19.06 -5.86
N LYS A 579 -13.64 -18.64 -4.61
CA LYS A 579 -12.69 -17.84 -3.81
C LYS A 579 -11.39 -18.61 -3.60
N GLU A 580 -11.49 -19.85 -3.09
CA GLU A 580 -10.34 -20.73 -2.84
C GLU A 580 -9.51 -20.96 -4.12
N ILE A 581 -10.17 -21.16 -5.26
CA ILE A 581 -9.48 -21.33 -6.55
C ILE A 581 -8.72 -20.05 -6.95
N ASN A 582 -9.33 -18.87 -6.82
CA ASN A 582 -8.66 -17.60 -7.09
C ASN A 582 -7.42 -17.41 -6.20
N GLU A 583 -7.54 -17.68 -4.90
CA GLU A 583 -6.45 -17.58 -3.94
C GLU A 583 -5.29 -18.52 -4.31
N LYS A 584 -5.59 -19.79 -4.58
CA LYS A 584 -4.59 -20.79 -4.98
C LYS A 584 -3.89 -20.43 -6.28
N VAL A 585 -4.61 -19.90 -7.27
CA VAL A 585 -4.02 -19.50 -8.55
C VAL A 585 -3.07 -18.30 -8.38
N ALA A 586 -3.43 -17.31 -7.56
CA ALA A 586 -2.55 -16.19 -7.28
C ALA A 586 -1.28 -16.62 -6.53
N HIS A 587 -1.39 -17.53 -5.56
CA HIS A 587 -0.22 -18.12 -4.89
C HIS A 587 0.65 -18.93 -5.87
N ALA A 588 0.05 -19.73 -6.75
CA ALA A 588 0.79 -20.45 -7.79
C ALA A 588 1.57 -19.51 -8.73
N LEU A 589 1.00 -18.36 -9.09
CA LEU A 589 1.70 -17.33 -9.86
C LEU A 589 2.89 -16.76 -9.09
N LYS A 590 2.71 -16.45 -7.82
CA LYS A 590 3.78 -15.95 -6.93
C LYS A 590 4.92 -16.95 -6.83
N ASP A 591 4.60 -18.23 -6.64
CA ASP A 591 5.59 -19.30 -6.57
C ASP A 591 6.33 -19.46 -7.91
N LYS A 592 5.62 -19.35 -9.04
CA LYS A 592 6.21 -19.51 -10.39
C LYS A 592 7.15 -18.38 -10.77
N PHE A 593 6.77 -17.13 -10.47
CA PHE A 593 7.48 -15.93 -10.93
C PHE A 593 8.28 -15.21 -9.83
N GLY A 594 8.20 -15.67 -8.58
CA GLY A 594 8.91 -15.09 -7.43
C GLY A 594 8.41 -13.70 -7.02
N THR A 595 7.36 -13.19 -7.64
CA THR A 595 6.75 -11.88 -7.36
C THR A 595 5.23 -12.03 -7.28
N PRO A 596 4.53 -11.28 -6.42
CA PRO A 596 3.09 -11.44 -6.24
C PRO A 596 2.27 -10.91 -7.42
N TYR A 597 1.13 -11.56 -7.69
CA TYR A 597 0.09 -11.02 -8.57
C TYR A 597 -0.60 -9.84 -7.88
N GLN A 598 -0.47 -8.63 -8.42
CA GLN A 598 -1.10 -7.43 -7.86
C GLN A 598 -2.09 -6.82 -8.85
N GLY A 599 -3.35 -6.66 -8.43
CA GLY A 599 -4.38 -6.03 -9.24
C GLY A 599 -5.72 -6.75 -9.19
N VAL A 600 -6.33 -6.93 -10.35
CA VAL A 600 -7.67 -7.49 -10.50
C VAL A 600 -7.58 -8.90 -11.07
N LEU A 601 -7.88 -9.89 -10.23
CA LEU A 601 -7.95 -11.29 -10.64
C LEU A 601 -9.40 -11.64 -10.95
N TYR A 602 -9.74 -11.76 -12.23
CA TYR A 602 -11.05 -12.20 -12.67
C TYR A 602 -11.02 -13.71 -12.87
N GLY A 603 -11.84 -14.46 -12.13
CA GLY A 603 -12.11 -15.86 -12.41
C GLY A 603 -13.47 -16.03 -13.08
N GLY A 604 -13.48 -16.60 -14.28
CA GLY A 604 -14.70 -17.06 -14.95
C GLY A 604 -14.94 -18.53 -14.64
N PHE A 605 -16.06 -18.83 -14.00
CA PHE A 605 -16.37 -20.14 -13.42
C PHE A 605 -17.64 -20.75 -14.00
N MET A 606 -17.71 -22.08 -13.95
CA MET A 606 -18.91 -22.87 -14.22
C MET A 606 -19.32 -23.58 -12.93
N ALA A 607 -20.52 -23.28 -12.43
CA ALA A 607 -21.17 -24.09 -11.40
C ALA A 607 -21.73 -25.35 -12.05
N THR A 608 -21.12 -26.50 -11.80
CA THR A 608 -21.50 -27.78 -12.42
C THR A 608 -22.40 -28.60 -11.50
N LYS A 609 -22.70 -29.84 -11.93
CA LYS A 609 -23.41 -30.82 -11.10
C LYS A 609 -22.71 -31.10 -9.77
N LEU A 610 -21.37 -31.18 -9.77
CA LEU A 610 -20.60 -31.70 -8.63
C LEU A 610 -19.69 -30.65 -7.98
N ASP A 611 -19.20 -29.69 -8.75
CA ASP A 611 -18.15 -28.76 -8.31
C ASP A 611 -18.19 -27.44 -9.11
N THR A 612 -17.37 -26.47 -8.72
CA THR A 612 -17.08 -25.26 -9.47
C THR A 612 -15.77 -25.40 -10.24
N LYS A 613 -15.80 -25.21 -11.56
CA LYS A 613 -14.63 -25.36 -12.46
C LYS A 613 -14.30 -24.07 -13.19
N VAL A 614 -13.03 -23.86 -13.51
CA VAL A 614 -12.53 -22.66 -14.21
C VAL A 614 -12.80 -22.76 -15.71
N ILE A 615 -13.53 -21.78 -16.24
CA ILE A 615 -13.72 -21.58 -17.69
C ILE A 615 -12.53 -20.83 -18.28
N GLU A 616 -12.15 -19.72 -17.65
CA GLU A 616 -11.08 -18.82 -18.06
C GLU A 616 -10.71 -17.88 -16.91
N TYR A 617 -9.53 -17.27 -17.02
CA TYR A 617 -9.13 -16.14 -16.19
C TYR A 617 -9.01 -14.89 -17.05
N ASN A 618 -9.29 -13.73 -16.45
CA ASN A 618 -8.90 -12.43 -17.00
C ASN A 618 -8.03 -11.70 -15.97
N ALA A 619 -7.13 -10.86 -16.44
CA ALA A 619 -6.08 -10.20 -15.67
C ALA A 619 -6.43 -8.74 -15.30
N ARG A 620 -7.71 -8.39 -15.44
CA ARG A 620 -8.27 -7.05 -15.34
C ARG A 620 -9.76 -7.13 -14.99
N PHE A 621 -10.40 -5.99 -14.76
CA PHE A 621 -11.85 -5.95 -14.56
C PHE A 621 -12.62 -6.47 -15.79
N GLY A 622 -13.75 -7.13 -15.55
CA GLY A 622 -14.70 -7.52 -16.60
C GLY A 622 -15.42 -6.31 -17.22
N ASP A 623 -15.92 -6.48 -18.43
CA ASP A 623 -16.80 -5.50 -19.09
C ASP A 623 -17.97 -6.29 -19.69
N PRO A 624 -19.18 -6.29 -19.09
CA PRO A 624 -19.72 -5.23 -18.23
C PRO A 624 -19.58 -5.35 -16.70
N GLU A 625 -18.95 -6.38 -16.16
CA GLU A 625 -18.98 -6.68 -14.71
C GLU A 625 -18.48 -5.52 -13.83
N ALA A 626 -17.52 -4.74 -14.30
CA ALA A 626 -17.01 -3.57 -13.58
C ALA A 626 -18.11 -2.58 -13.16
N MET A 627 -19.14 -2.39 -13.99
CA MET A 627 -20.23 -1.46 -13.70
C MET A 627 -21.05 -1.91 -12.50
N ASN A 628 -21.35 -3.21 -12.40
CA ASN A 628 -22.04 -3.77 -11.24
C ASN A 628 -21.18 -3.60 -9.98
N LEU A 629 -19.95 -4.08 -10.05
CA LEU A 629 -19.08 -4.26 -8.89
C LEU A 629 -18.59 -2.94 -8.31
N LEU A 630 -18.13 -2.02 -9.16
CA LEU A 630 -17.64 -0.73 -8.69
C LEU A 630 -18.78 0.16 -8.19
N SER A 631 -20.01 0.02 -8.69
CA SER A 631 -21.16 0.82 -8.20
C SER A 631 -21.70 0.33 -6.85
N LEU A 632 -21.50 -0.96 -6.55
CA LEU A 632 -21.78 -1.55 -5.24
C LEU A 632 -20.69 -1.24 -4.19
N LEU A 633 -19.46 -0.99 -4.60
CA LEU A 633 -18.35 -0.74 -3.68
C LEU A 633 -18.56 0.56 -2.87
N GLU A 634 -18.67 0.42 -1.54
CA GLU A 634 -18.80 1.55 -0.60
C GLU A 634 -17.45 2.00 -0.06
N THR A 635 -16.53 1.07 0.17
CA THR A 635 -15.15 1.39 0.58
C THR A 635 -14.47 2.18 -0.52
N ASP A 636 -13.64 3.17 -0.14
CA ASP A 636 -12.95 4.02 -1.11
C ASP A 636 -12.04 3.17 -2.02
N PHE A 637 -12.29 3.24 -3.32
CA PHE A 637 -11.55 2.47 -4.31
C PHE A 637 -10.06 2.84 -4.34
N ILE A 638 -9.71 4.09 -4.02
CA ILE A 638 -8.32 4.55 -3.99
C ILE A 638 -7.57 4.01 -2.78
N GLU A 639 -8.23 3.89 -1.63
CA GLU A 639 -7.65 3.22 -0.46
C GLU A 639 -7.33 1.75 -0.78
N ILE A 640 -8.26 1.05 -1.45
CA ILE A 640 -8.05 -0.33 -1.90
C ILE A 640 -6.90 -0.41 -2.91
N ALA A 641 -6.87 0.49 -3.91
CA ALA A 641 -5.82 0.53 -4.91
C ALA A 641 -4.42 0.72 -4.29
N LYS A 642 -4.29 1.62 -3.30
CA LYS A 642 -3.04 1.82 -2.55
C LYS A 642 -2.65 0.56 -1.77
N ALA A 643 -3.61 -0.09 -1.12
CA ALA A 643 -3.35 -1.29 -0.34
C ALA A 643 -2.92 -2.47 -1.23
N VAL A 644 -3.54 -2.61 -2.42
CA VAL A 644 -3.13 -3.58 -3.45
C VAL A 644 -1.67 -3.38 -3.85
N THR A 645 -1.26 -2.14 -4.13
CA THR A 645 0.11 -1.86 -4.60
C THR A 645 1.15 -1.96 -3.50
N ASN A 646 0.76 -1.71 -2.24
CA ASN A 646 1.66 -1.69 -1.09
C ASN A 646 1.80 -3.03 -0.36
N GLY A 647 1.03 -4.06 -0.73
CA GLY A 647 1.05 -5.34 -0.02
C GLY A 647 0.41 -5.25 1.38
N SER A 648 -0.64 -4.46 1.51
CA SER A 648 -1.30 -4.19 2.80
C SER A 648 -2.82 -4.33 2.74
N LEU A 649 -3.32 -5.21 1.88
CA LEU A 649 -4.76 -5.38 1.66
C LEU A 649 -5.46 -6.02 2.87
N ASP A 650 -4.72 -6.76 3.70
CA ASP A 650 -5.15 -7.29 5.01
C ASP A 650 -5.72 -6.20 5.95
N LYS A 651 -5.26 -4.96 5.79
CA LYS A 651 -5.69 -3.81 6.59
C LYS A 651 -7.01 -3.18 6.11
N ILE A 652 -7.51 -3.58 4.95
CA ILE A 652 -8.70 -2.99 4.34
C ILE A 652 -9.91 -3.91 4.51
N LYS A 653 -10.92 -3.42 5.23
CA LYS A 653 -12.22 -4.08 5.31
C LYS A 653 -13.17 -3.52 4.25
N ALA A 654 -13.22 -4.18 3.09
CA ALA A 654 -14.12 -3.80 2.01
C ALA A 654 -15.61 -3.97 2.39
N ARG A 655 -16.43 -2.98 2.02
CA ARG A 655 -17.88 -3.01 2.15
C ARG A 655 -18.53 -2.76 0.79
N PHE A 656 -19.61 -3.50 0.56
CA PHE A 656 -20.43 -3.40 -0.63
C PHE A 656 -21.89 -3.17 -0.22
N LYS A 657 -22.59 -2.31 -0.96
CA LYS A 657 -24.02 -2.08 -0.80
C LYS A 657 -24.76 -3.41 -0.93
N LYS A 658 -25.72 -3.66 -0.04
CA LYS A 658 -26.62 -4.83 -0.12
C LYS A 658 -27.76 -4.55 -1.10
N GLN A 659 -27.41 -4.40 -2.37
CA GLN A 659 -28.35 -4.13 -3.46
C GLN A 659 -28.06 -5.04 -4.64
N ALA A 660 -29.11 -5.45 -5.33
CA ALA A 660 -29.00 -6.13 -6.61
C ALA A 660 -28.71 -5.12 -7.72
N THR A 661 -28.05 -5.59 -8.78
CA THR A 661 -27.68 -4.77 -9.93
C THR A 661 -27.99 -5.48 -11.23
N VAL A 662 -28.44 -4.73 -12.23
CA VAL A 662 -28.64 -5.21 -13.61
C VAL A 662 -28.06 -4.17 -14.55
N CYS A 663 -27.12 -4.59 -15.38
CA CYS A 663 -26.50 -3.79 -16.41
C CYS A 663 -26.94 -4.32 -17.78
N LYS A 664 -27.50 -3.46 -18.63
CA LYS A 664 -27.86 -3.80 -20.01
C LYS A 664 -27.04 -2.95 -20.98
N TYR A 665 -26.42 -3.58 -21.97
CA TYR A 665 -25.69 -2.87 -23.02
C TYR A 665 -26.60 -2.49 -24.18
N LEU A 666 -26.59 -1.22 -24.52
CA LEU A 666 -27.00 -0.72 -25.82
C LEU A 666 -25.84 -0.87 -26.82
N VAL A 667 -26.09 -1.68 -27.85
CA VAL A 667 -25.13 -1.97 -28.92
C VAL A 667 -25.73 -1.56 -30.26
N PRO A 668 -24.92 -1.19 -31.27
CA PRO A 668 -25.44 -0.81 -32.58
C PRO A 668 -26.16 -1.97 -33.26
N LEU A 669 -27.17 -1.65 -34.08
CA LEU A 669 -27.82 -2.64 -34.94
C LEU A 669 -26.77 -3.40 -35.77
N GLY A 670 -26.90 -4.73 -35.85
CA GLY A 670 -25.97 -5.61 -36.55
C GLY A 670 -24.73 -6.04 -35.76
N TYR A 671 -24.53 -5.55 -34.53
CA TYR A 671 -23.49 -6.05 -33.63
C TYR A 671 -23.67 -7.56 -33.36
N PRO A 672 -22.58 -8.36 -33.30
CA PRO A 672 -21.16 -7.97 -33.30
C PRO A 672 -20.45 -7.98 -34.67
N ASN A 673 -21.11 -8.42 -35.74
CA ASN A 673 -20.43 -8.68 -37.02
C ASN A 673 -20.61 -7.57 -38.06
N ASN A 674 -21.82 -7.00 -38.17
CA ASN A 674 -22.20 -6.02 -39.18
C ASN A 674 -22.73 -4.73 -38.54
N SER A 675 -22.04 -4.27 -37.48
CA SER A 675 -22.45 -3.10 -36.69
C SER A 675 -22.58 -1.83 -37.53
N VAL A 676 -23.70 -1.14 -37.39
CA VAL A 676 -23.84 0.24 -37.88
C VAL A 676 -22.87 1.16 -37.13
N LYS A 677 -22.25 2.10 -37.86
CA LYS A 677 -21.31 3.09 -37.33
C LYS A 677 -21.78 4.51 -37.64
N ASN A 678 -21.22 5.49 -36.94
CA ASN A 678 -21.42 6.92 -37.19
C ASN A 678 -22.90 7.34 -37.16
N PHE A 679 -23.61 6.92 -36.13
CA PHE A 679 -25.01 7.30 -35.90
C PHE A 679 -25.13 8.12 -34.61
N LYS A 680 -26.07 9.06 -34.60
CA LYS A 680 -26.35 9.89 -33.43
C LYS A 680 -27.00 9.06 -32.32
N ILE A 681 -26.57 9.31 -31.09
CA ILE A 681 -27.17 8.79 -29.86
C ILE A 681 -27.67 10.00 -29.06
N ASP A 682 -28.94 9.95 -28.66
CA ASP A 682 -29.56 10.97 -27.82
C ASP A 682 -29.86 10.36 -26.45
N ILE A 683 -29.27 10.94 -25.40
CA ILE A 683 -29.46 10.56 -23.99
C ILE A 683 -30.18 11.66 -23.20
N SER A 684 -30.67 12.72 -23.85
CA SER A 684 -31.22 13.92 -23.20
C SER A 684 -32.47 13.64 -22.37
N GLN A 685 -33.20 12.56 -22.67
CA GLN A 685 -34.38 12.14 -21.90
C GLN A 685 -34.03 11.14 -20.79
N CYS A 686 -32.78 10.71 -20.67
CA CYS A 686 -32.40 9.73 -19.65
C CYS A 686 -32.41 10.39 -18.26
N PRO A 687 -33.12 9.82 -17.26
CA PRO A 687 -33.16 10.38 -15.92
C PRO A 687 -31.77 10.44 -15.25
N GLU A 688 -31.48 11.50 -14.49
CA GLU A 688 -30.19 11.69 -13.83
C GLU A 688 -29.84 10.60 -12.80
N ASN A 689 -30.85 9.93 -12.25
CA ASN A 689 -30.67 8.85 -11.28
C ASN A 689 -30.36 7.48 -11.92
N ILE A 690 -30.26 7.42 -13.25
CA ILE A 690 -29.82 6.22 -13.98
C ILE A 690 -28.32 6.34 -14.26
N GLU A 691 -27.57 5.32 -13.85
CA GLU A 691 -26.14 5.29 -14.11
C GLU A 691 -25.84 4.82 -15.53
N LEU A 692 -25.24 5.72 -16.32
CA LEU A 692 -24.76 5.43 -17.67
C LEU A 692 -23.24 5.33 -17.71
N PHE A 693 -22.74 4.34 -18.43
CA PHE A 693 -21.32 4.16 -18.70
C PHE A 693 -21.11 4.09 -20.21
N LEU A 694 -20.45 5.12 -20.73
CA LEU A 694 -20.11 5.25 -22.15
C LEU A 694 -18.92 4.37 -22.50
N GLY A 695 -19.02 3.65 -23.62
CA GLY A 695 -17.98 2.80 -24.18
C GLY A 695 -17.58 3.26 -25.59
N ALA A 696 -18.00 2.53 -26.62
CA ALA A 696 -17.66 2.80 -28.02
C ALA A 696 -18.51 3.95 -28.61
N VAL A 697 -18.29 5.16 -28.10
CA VAL A 697 -18.93 6.40 -28.54
C VAL A 697 -17.90 7.52 -28.69
N ASP A 698 -18.20 8.47 -29.56
CA ASP A 698 -17.44 9.69 -29.80
C ASP A 698 -18.34 10.91 -29.52
N PHE A 699 -17.78 12.13 -29.51
CA PHE A 699 -18.55 13.36 -29.33
C PHE A 699 -18.23 14.36 -30.45
N LYS A 700 -19.21 14.63 -31.31
CA LYS A 700 -19.06 15.53 -32.48
C LYS A 700 -20.28 16.42 -32.62
N ASP A 701 -20.03 17.70 -32.92
CA ASP A 701 -21.08 18.69 -33.19
C ASP A 701 -22.16 18.72 -32.09
N GLY A 702 -21.74 18.64 -30.83
CA GLY A 702 -22.62 18.63 -29.66
C GLY A 702 -23.46 17.36 -29.47
N SER A 703 -23.18 16.28 -30.19
CA SER A 703 -23.93 15.02 -30.14
C SER A 703 -23.02 13.82 -29.85
N LEU A 704 -23.54 12.82 -29.13
CA LEU A 704 -22.89 11.52 -29.00
C LEU A 704 -23.02 10.73 -30.31
N ILE A 705 -21.94 10.09 -30.74
CA ILE A 705 -21.87 9.32 -31.98
C ILE A 705 -21.43 7.89 -31.68
N GLY A 706 -22.24 6.89 -32.04
CA GLY A 706 -21.85 5.48 -31.88
C GLY A 706 -20.80 5.03 -32.91
N THR A 707 -19.74 4.36 -32.46
CA THR A 707 -18.57 4.01 -33.31
C THR A 707 -18.53 2.56 -33.79
N GLY A 708 -19.50 1.72 -33.40
CA GLY A 708 -19.70 0.38 -33.98
C GLY A 708 -19.47 -0.81 -33.03
N SER A 709 -19.27 -0.57 -31.74
CA SER A 709 -19.21 -1.61 -30.71
C SER A 709 -20.14 -1.25 -29.54
N ARG A 710 -20.01 -1.93 -28.41
CA ARG A 710 -20.80 -1.70 -27.20
C ARG A 710 -20.77 -0.22 -26.79
N ALA A 711 -21.88 0.47 -26.95
CA ALA A 711 -21.92 1.93 -26.94
C ALA A 711 -22.19 2.48 -25.54
N ILE A 712 -23.26 2.02 -24.88
CA ILE A 712 -23.67 2.53 -23.57
C ILE A 712 -24.13 1.36 -22.70
N ALA A 713 -23.51 1.20 -21.54
CA ALA A 713 -24.01 0.34 -20.48
C ALA A 713 -24.93 1.14 -19.56
N VAL A 714 -26.14 0.60 -19.32
CA VAL A 714 -27.16 1.20 -18.45
C VAL A 714 -27.31 0.33 -17.21
N LEU A 715 -27.00 0.89 -16.05
CA LEU A 715 -27.04 0.18 -14.78
C LEU A 715 -28.26 0.59 -13.95
N GLY A 716 -29.06 -0.40 -13.57
CA GLY A 716 -30.08 -0.28 -12.53
C GLY A 716 -29.62 -0.93 -11.23
N MET A 717 -29.99 -0.32 -10.10
CA MET A 717 -29.73 -0.84 -8.74
C MET A 717 -31.03 -0.88 -7.93
N GLY A 718 -31.29 -1.95 -7.21
CA GLY A 718 -32.51 -2.12 -6.42
C GLY A 718 -32.36 -3.12 -5.29
N ASP A 719 -33.40 -3.31 -4.49
CA ASP A 719 -33.37 -4.27 -3.38
C ASP A 719 -33.50 -5.71 -3.87
N THR A 720 -33.99 -5.89 -5.11
CA THR A 720 -34.09 -7.18 -5.80
C THR A 720 -33.62 -7.04 -7.25
N ILE A 721 -33.23 -8.16 -7.88
CA ILE A 721 -32.81 -8.16 -9.29
C ILE A 721 -33.92 -7.61 -10.19
N LEU A 722 -35.19 -7.93 -9.92
CA LEU A 722 -36.32 -7.41 -10.69
C LEU A 722 -36.44 -5.87 -10.62
N GLN A 723 -36.25 -5.28 -9.43
CA GLN A 723 -36.28 -3.82 -9.30
C GLN A 723 -35.09 -3.17 -10.02
N ALA A 724 -33.92 -3.80 -9.96
CA ALA A 724 -32.73 -3.35 -10.68
C ALA A 724 -32.93 -3.43 -12.21
N GLU A 725 -33.52 -4.52 -12.71
CA GLU A 725 -33.88 -4.71 -14.12
C GLU A 725 -34.84 -3.63 -14.59
N GLN A 726 -35.92 -3.38 -13.86
CA GLN A 726 -36.93 -2.37 -14.21
C GLN A 726 -36.33 -0.97 -14.30
N LYS A 727 -35.39 -0.65 -13.41
CA LYS A 727 -34.66 0.63 -13.45
C LYS A 727 -33.74 0.70 -14.67
N ALA A 728 -33.00 -0.38 -14.98
CA ALA A 728 -32.15 -0.43 -16.17
C ALA A 728 -32.98 -0.26 -17.46
N GLU A 729 -34.11 -0.98 -17.57
CA GLU A 729 -35.01 -0.89 -18.72
C GLU A 729 -35.66 0.51 -18.83
N ASN A 730 -36.02 1.11 -17.69
CA ASN A 730 -36.48 2.49 -17.63
C ASN A 730 -35.40 3.49 -18.08
N GLY A 731 -34.11 3.21 -17.87
CA GLY A 731 -33.02 3.98 -18.45
C GLY A 731 -32.94 3.81 -19.96
N VAL A 732 -32.92 2.55 -20.42
CA VAL A 732 -32.78 2.19 -21.83
C VAL A 732 -33.86 2.83 -22.71
N LYS A 733 -35.13 2.83 -22.29
CA LYS A 733 -36.23 3.40 -23.10
C LYS A 733 -36.10 4.90 -23.39
N ASN A 734 -35.26 5.61 -22.64
CA ASN A 734 -35.04 7.05 -22.77
C ASN A 734 -33.76 7.38 -23.59
N ILE A 735 -33.10 6.37 -24.15
CA ILE A 735 -31.92 6.53 -24.99
C ILE A 735 -32.29 6.19 -26.43
N TYR A 736 -32.11 7.15 -27.34
CA TYR A 736 -32.50 7.02 -28.74
C TYR A 736 -31.29 6.90 -29.67
N GLY A 737 -31.37 6.00 -30.65
CA GLY A 737 -30.31 5.78 -31.64
C GLY A 737 -30.53 4.50 -32.43
N LYS A 738 -29.62 4.19 -33.36
CA LYS A 738 -29.63 2.92 -34.13
C LYS A 738 -29.02 1.78 -33.31
N MET A 739 -29.65 1.46 -32.19
CA MET A 739 -29.15 0.48 -31.21
C MET A 739 -30.22 -0.54 -30.81
N PHE A 740 -29.79 -1.64 -30.22
CA PHE A 740 -30.62 -2.61 -29.53
C PHE A 740 -29.91 -3.09 -28.26
N HIS A 741 -30.66 -3.74 -27.37
CA HIS A 741 -30.16 -4.43 -26.19
C HIS A 741 -30.90 -5.76 -26.03
N ARG A 742 -30.36 -6.66 -25.20
CA ARG A 742 -31.10 -7.85 -24.75
C ARG A 742 -32.06 -7.45 -23.63
N ARG A 743 -33.36 -7.72 -23.81
CA ARG A 743 -34.39 -7.34 -22.82
C ARG A 743 -34.50 -8.34 -21.68
N ASP A 744 -34.14 -9.59 -21.93
CA ASP A 744 -34.27 -10.73 -21.01
C ASP A 744 -33.28 -10.71 -19.82
N ILE A 745 -32.21 -9.91 -19.90
CA ILE A 745 -31.19 -9.83 -18.84
C ILE A 745 -31.79 -9.30 -17.53
N GLY A 746 -31.66 -10.08 -16.45
CA GLY A 746 -32.19 -9.73 -15.12
C GLY A 746 -33.69 -9.97 -14.95
N THR A 747 -34.38 -10.53 -15.95
CA THR A 747 -35.82 -10.85 -15.84
C THR A 747 -36.07 -12.07 -14.95
N LYS A 748 -37.25 -12.11 -14.33
CA LYS A 748 -37.64 -13.23 -13.45
C LYS A 748 -37.68 -14.55 -14.21
N GLU A 749 -38.13 -14.52 -15.47
CA GLU A 749 -38.22 -15.67 -16.36
C GLU A 749 -36.84 -16.30 -16.60
N LEU A 750 -35.86 -15.50 -17.02
CA LEU A 750 -34.50 -15.96 -17.30
C LEU A 750 -33.84 -16.53 -16.05
N ILE A 751 -33.95 -15.84 -14.92
CA ILE A 751 -33.33 -16.28 -13.67
C ILE A 751 -33.94 -17.60 -13.19
N ASN A 752 -35.27 -17.72 -13.23
CA ASN A 752 -35.95 -18.96 -12.85
C ASN A 752 -35.59 -20.13 -13.78
N GLU A 753 -35.33 -19.88 -15.06
CA GLU A 753 -34.80 -20.90 -15.97
C GLU A 753 -33.44 -21.43 -15.49
N ARG A 754 -32.52 -20.54 -15.09
CA ARG A 754 -31.19 -20.94 -14.57
C ARG A 754 -31.30 -21.75 -13.28
N VAL A 755 -32.15 -21.29 -12.36
CA VAL A 755 -32.41 -22.00 -11.09
C VAL A 755 -32.98 -23.39 -11.35
N LYS A 756 -34.00 -23.50 -12.22
CA LYS A 756 -34.60 -24.78 -12.60
C LYS A 756 -33.60 -25.72 -13.25
N TYR A 757 -32.73 -25.18 -14.11
CA TYR A 757 -31.68 -25.96 -14.76
C TYR A 757 -30.67 -26.52 -13.74
N MET A 758 -30.19 -25.70 -12.80
CA MET A 758 -29.28 -26.16 -11.75
C MET A 758 -29.95 -27.15 -10.80
N ASN A 759 -31.23 -26.97 -10.46
CA ASN A 759 -32.02 -27.92 -9.68
C ASN A 759 -32.10 -29.28 -10.35
N PHE A 760 -32.42 -29.29 -11.64
CA PHE A 760 -32.46 -30.51 -12.45
C PHE A 760 -31.10 -31.18 -12.51
N LEU A 761 -30.03 -30.41 -12.76
CA LEU A 761 -28.67 -30.92 -12.89
C LEU A 761 -28.15 -31.56 -11.58
N ARG A 762 -28.47 -30.94 -10.43
CA ARG A 762 -28.00 -31.35 -9.09
C ARG A 762 -28.98 -32.25 -8.33
N GLY A 763 -30.19 -32.46 -8.84
CA GLY A 763 -31.23 -33.25 -8.16
C GLY A 763 -31.72 -32.65 -6.83
N SER A 764 -31.57 -31.33 -6.63
CA SER A 764 -31.88 -30.61 -5.39
C SER A 764 -33.13 -29.73 -5.52
N LYS A 765 -33.81 -29.45 -4.39
CA LYS A 765 -34.94 -28.52 -4.31
C LYS A 765 -34.46 -27.12 -3.89
N TYR A 766 -33.86 -26.33 -4.79
CA TYR A 766 -33.73 -24.89 -4.50
C TYR A 766 -35.12 -24.23 -4.62
N GLN A 767 -35.38 -23.22 -3.79
CA GLN A 767 -36.64 -22.49 -3.84
C GLN A 767 -36.68 -21.61 -5.10
N GLU A 768 -37.75 -21.74 -5.90
CA GLU A 768 -38.01 -20.80 -7.00
C GLU A 768 -38.17 -19.38 -6.42
N ILE A 769 -37.72 -18.36 -7.15
CA ILE A 769 -37.86 -16.97 -6.70
C ILE A 769 -39.36 -16.61 -6.74
N SER A 770 -39.93 -16.33 -5.56
CA SER A 770 -41.36 -16.04 -5.37
C SER A 770 -41.85 -14.80 -6.09
#